data_AF-A0A6B0ZES8-F1
#
_entry.id   AF-A0A6B0ZES8-F1
#
_cell.length_a   1.000
_cell.length_b   1.000
_cell.length_c   1.000
_cell.angle_alpha   90.00
_cell.angle_beta   90.00
_cell.angle_gamma   90.00
#
_symmetry.space_group_name_H-M   'P 1'
#
loop_
_entity.id
_entity.type
_entity.pdbx_description
1 polymer ?
#
loop_
_entity_poly.entity_id
_entity_poly.type
_entity_poly.pdbx_seq_one_letter_code
_entity_poly.pdbx_strand_id
1 'polypeptide(L)'
;MRVRHRLDGAEQTVEIDSRLDGYTVADLAAALRGEVGQAGSRAADGLCIDGCWHGPDTPLRSVPIWEGTLLEIAPGCEQLPSQPPQTDGNRSSRRATLVVTGGLRSGTRLLPPSSDTWVIGRSADCDLVLDDPTISRRHARVTVSGAGRRLVVGDLGSRNGTVVAGRAVTAPTRVPIRAAIRLGATCLQWRTPLKDRPAAVRAGLGATAGRIPFNRPPRRRPPTSPAPLRVPAGPPARPEPEPLSWAGIVLPAAAGLVLAVVWSPFMAVFAALGPLITVGTWLERRRRVARSHEQACAAVVQRVENFVAALPAAHTAERRRRIALVPDLAELVRRAETPSQRCWERRRDDPDAMRLGVGTAEVPYTPPLEVDGGGLAAPEALKALHEIELLADVPVAVSLLPGEVVGVVGPPPVARAVARSLVLQAAVLHGPADLAIAGLMPGLATEWSWMGWLPHTIDIGGEPGALVATESGTTAAAAEAAAATTCHRALLAVIDGVETLTGRSAPGRTVLGHQQCAGIVITSDACDLPSSCTTIVDIDHDAGRLRLVDPRSSAVMGPLVAWGVTVATATGAAACLARLDDPELRAATANLPDSMSLLDLLGSEPTPHTVESRWAATRGTDDLRVPIGATADGPLVLDLVADGPHLLVGGTTGSGKSELLRSMVAGLALSADPDHLAFVLIDYK
;
A
#
# COMPACT_ATOMS: atom_id res chain seq x y z
N MET A 1 -10.42 4.71 -24.52
CA MET A 1 -10.06 4.96 -23.12
C MET A 1 -11.30 5.34 -22.34
N ARG A 2 -11.44 4.86 -21.11
CA ARG A 2 -12.55 5.21 -20.22
C ARG A 2 -12.17 6.44 -19.42
N VAL A 3 -13.04 7.44 -19.35
CA VAL A 3 -12.87 8.65 -18.54
C VAL A 3 -14.08 8.83 -17.61
N ARG A 4 -13.88 9.63 -16.57
CA ARG A 4 -14.94 10.01 -15.63
C ARG A 4 -15.46 11.38 -16.04
N HIS A 5 -16.75 11.48 -16.27
CA HIS A 5 -17.42 12.73 -16.59
C HIS A 5 -18.33 13.14 -15.44
N ARG A 6 -18.15 14.35 -14.92
CA ARG A 6 -19.01 14.91 -13.87
C ARG A 6 -19.73 16.14 -14.39
N LEU A 7 -21.07 16.05 -14.38
CA LEU A 7 -21.99 17.10 -14.78
C LEU A 7 -23.02 17.29 -13.67
N ASP A 8 -23.21 18.52 -13.18
CA ASP A 8 -24.19 18.86 -12.13
C ASP A 8 -24.14 17.97 -10.87
N GLY A 9 -22.94 17.49 -10.52
CA GLY A 9 -22.70 16.65 -9.35
C GLY A 9 -22.95 15.15 -9.57
N ALA A 10 -23.50 14.75 -10.72
CA ALA A 10 -23.58 13.35 -11.13
C ALA A 10 -22.30 12.94 -11.86
N GLU A 11 -21.75 11.78 -11.51
CA GLU A 11 -20.55 11.24 -12.12
C GLU A 11 -20.88 9.97 -12.92
N GLN A 12 -20.44 9.93 -14.17
CA GLN A 12 -20.66 8.84 -15.10
C GLN A 12 -19.35 8.45 -15.80
N THR A 13 -19.27 7.21 -16.28
CA THR A 13 -18.14 6.73 -17.06
C THR A 13 -18.46 6.88 -18.54
N VAL A 14 -17.53 7.45 -19.31
CA VAL A 14 -17.67 7.65 -20.75
C VAL A 14 -16.46 7.06 -21.47
N GLU A 15 -16.68 6.43 -22.60
CA GLU A 15 -15.61 5.96 -23.47
C GLU A 15 -15.29 7.02 -24.52
N ILE A 16 -14.01 7.33 -24.66
CA ILE A 16 -13.49 8.27 -25.64
C ILE A 16 -12.43 7.56 -26.48
N ASP A 17 -12.43 7.78 -27.79
CA ASP A 17 -11.34 7.33 -28.66
C ASP A 17 -10.01 7.99 -28.26
N SER A 18 -8.94 7.22 -28.32
CA SER A 18 -7.57 7.69 -28.13
C SER A 18 -7.09 8.67 -29.22
N ARG A 19 -7.73 8.68 -30.40
CA ARG A 19 -7.39 9.56 -31.53
C ARG A 19 -8.09 10.91 -31.41
N LEU A 20 -7.49 11.83 -30.65
CA LEU A 20 -8.03 13.17 -30.38
C LEU A 20 -7.47 14.27 -31.30
N ASP A 21 -6.84 13.90 -32.41
CA ASP A 21 -6.23 14.86 -33.34
C ASP A 21 -7.29 15.69 -34.07
N GLY A 22 -7.06 17.00 -34.13
CA GLY A 22 -7.96 17.95 -34.80
C GLY A 22 -9.12 18.48 -33.96
N TYR A 23 -9.35 17.92 -32.76
CA TYR A 23 -10.41 18.35 -31.86
C TYR A 23 -9.92 19.33 -30.77
N THR A 24 -10.84 20.16 -30.29
CA THR A 24 -10.63 21.14 -29.21
C THR A 24 -11.37 20.74 -27.93
N VAL A 25 -11.05 21.41 -26.83
CA VAL A 25 -11.77 21.27 -25.55
C VAL A 25 -13.25 21.59 -25.71
N ALA A 26 -13.61 22.58 -26.54
CA ALA A 26 -15.01 22.90 -26.83
C ALA A 26 -15.75 21.74 -27.50
N ASP A 27 -15.11 21.04 -28.44
CA ASP A 27 -15.71 19.89 -29.13
C ASP A 27 -15.98 18.74 -28.15
N LEU A 28 -15.03 18.48 -27.24
CA LEU A 28 -15.20 17.47 -26.19
C LEU A 28 -16.31 17.87 -25.20
N ALA A 29 -16.34 19.14 -24.77
CA ALA A 29 -17.38 19.63 -23.86
C ALA A 29 -18.78 19.54 -24.49
N ALA A 30 -18.92 19.86 -25.78
CA ALA A 30 -20.17 19.72 -26.53
C ALA A 30 -20.62 18.26 -26.64
N ALA A 31 -19.69 17.35 -26.95
CA ALA A 31 -19.97 15.91 -27.02
C ALA A 31 -20.43 15.36 -25.67
N LEU A 32 -19.80 15.76 -24.57
CA LEU A 32 -20.17 15.34 -23.21
C LEU A 32 -21.56 15.83 -22.76
N ARG A 33 -22.04 16.95 -23.30
CA ARG A 33 -23.40 17.47 -23.06
C ARG A 33 -24.47 16.82 -23.96
N GLY A 34 -24.06 16.05 -24.98
CA GLY A 34 -24.98 15.44 -25.94
C GLY A 34 -25.53 16.40 -27.00
N GLU A 35 -24.93 17.59 -27.15
CA GLU A 35 -25.34 18.60 -28.15
C GLU A 35 -24.60 18.39 -29.48
N VAL A 36 -24.95 17.35 -30.23
CA VAL A 36 -24.42 17.15 -31.59
C VAL A 36 -25.38 17.80 -32.59
N GLY A 37 -25.01 18.97 -33.13
CA GLY A 37 -25.60 19.48 -34.38
C GLY A 37 -26.51 20.72 -34.34
N GLN A 38 -26.54 21.52 -33.28
CA GLN A 38 -27.16 22.86 -33.35
C GLN A 38 -26.11 23.97 -33.20
N ALA A 39 -25.79 24.62 -34.31
CA ALA A 39 -24.94 25.82 -34.38
C ALA A 39 -25.63 27.07 -33.78
N GLY A 40 -26.19 26.94 -32.58
CA GLY A 40 -27.24 27.82 -32.08
C GLY A 40 -27.22 28.13 -30.58
N SER A 41 -26.08 28.06 -29.90
CA SER A 41 -25.76 28.88 -28.73
C SER A 41 -24.27 28.72 -28.45
N ARG A 42 -23.56 29.83 -28.30
CA ARG A 42 -22.08 29.88 -28.35
C ARG A 42 -21.43 28.94 -27.34
N ALA A 43 -20.65 28.01 -27.87
CA ALA A 43 -19.55 27.30 -27.24
C ALA A 43 -18.52 28.29 -26.65
N ALA A 44 -18.71 28.69 -25.38
CA ALA A 44 -17.80 29.55 -24.64
C ALA A 44 -17.24 28.87 -23.37
N ASP A 45 -17.61 27.63 -23.10
CA ASP A 45 -17.27 26.96 -21.85
C ASP A 45 -16.03 26.08 -22.06
N GLY A 46 -14.98 26.34 -21.28
CA GLY A 46 -13.84 25.42 -21.17
C GLY A 46 -14.18 24.17 -20.34
N LEU A 47 -13.17 23.34 -20.11
CA LEU A 47 -13.31 22.07 -19.38
C LEU A 47 -12.29 22.00 -18.25
N CYS A 48 -12.73 21.53 -17.08
CA CYS A 48 -11.82 21.17 -16.00
C CYS A 48 -11.36 19.72 -16.20
N ILE A 49 -10.05 19.52 -16.30
CA ILE A 49 -9.41 18.22 -16.56
C ILE A 49 -8.45 17.95 -15.41
N ASP A 50 -8.78 16.95 -14.58
CA ASP A 50 -8.06 16.63 -13.34
C ASP A 50 -7.80 17.85 -12.43
N GLY A 51 -8.79 18.74 -12.33
CA GLY A 51 -8.72 19.95 -11.49
C GLY A 51 -7.99 21.13 -12.13
N CYS A 52 -7.60 21.03 -13.41
CA CYS A 52 -6.99 22.12 -14.17
C CYS A 52 -7.95 22.66 -15.22
N TRP A 53 -8.08 23.99 -15.30
CA TRP A 53 -8.94 24.62 -16.29
C TRP A 53 -8.29 24.71 -17.66
N HIS A 54 -8.98 24.23 -18.69
CA HIS A 54 -8.55 24.39 -20.08
C HIS A 54 -9.60 25.19 -20.85
N GLY A 55 -9.14 26.27 -21.51
CA GLY A 55 -10.02 27.12 -22.32
C GLY A 55 -10.57 26.39 -23.55
N PRO A 56 -11.69 26.85 -24.12
CA PRO A 56 -12.42 26.16 -25.20
C PRO A 56 -11.56 25.89 -26.45
N ASP A 57 -10.69 26.84 -26.83
CA ASP A 57 -9.83 26.73 -28.02
C ASP A 57 -8.59 25.85 -27.81
N THR A 58 -8.42 25.25 -26.62
CA THR A 58 -7.25 24.42 -26.31
C THR A 58 -7.32 23.13 -27.15
N PRO A 59 -6.30 22.80 -27.97
CA PRO A 59 -6.30 21.56 -28.74
C PRO A 59 -6.19 20.34 -27.82
N LEU A 60 -7.03 19.31 -28.01
CA LEU A 60 -7.02 18.12 -27.14
C LEU A 60 -5.68 17.39 -27.14
N ARG A 61 -4.95 17.38 -28.26
CA ARG A 61 -3.57 16.84 -28.33
C ARG A 61 -2.58 17.47 -27.35
N SER A 62 -2.85 18.69 -26.88
CA SER A 62 -2.00 19.42 -25.93
C SER A 62 -2.39 19.17 -24.47
N VAL A 63 -3.48 18.42 -24.26
CA VAL A 63 -4.06 18.13 -22.96
C VAL A 63 -3.76 16.66 -22.59
N PRO A 64 -3.24 16.38 -21.40
CA PRO A 64 -2.95 15.03 -20.96
C PRO A 64 -4.23 14.31 -20.51
N ILE A 65 -4.96 13.71 -21.45
CA ILE A 65 -6.13 12.85 -21.16
C ILE A 65 -5.68 11.39 -21.15
N TRP A 66 -6.00 10.69 -20.06
CA TRP A 66 -5.62 9.31 -19.81
C TRP A 66 -6.84 8.48 -19.37
N GLU A 67 -6.68 7.16 -19.34
CA GLU A 67 -7.62 6.25 -18.67
C GLU A 67 -7.89 6.73 -17.23
N GLY A 68 -9.16 6.97 -16.88
CA GLY A 68 -9.56 7.45 -15.55
C GLY A 68 -9.34 8.95 -15.31
N THR A 69 -9.06 9.75 -16.33
CA THR A 69 -9.10 11.21 -16.25
C THR A 69 -10.50 11.70 -15.85
N LEU A 70 -10.55 12.68 -14.93
CA LEU A 70 -11.80 13.34 -14.53
C LEU A 70 -12.02 14.59 -15.39
N LEU A 71 -13.15 14.62 -16.08
CA LEU A 71 -13.66 15.73 -16.89
C LEU A 71 -14.84 16.36 -16.16
N GLU A 72 -14.74 17.65 -15.85
CA GLU A 72 -15.71 18.40 -15.08
C GLU A 72 -16.20 19.63 -15.84
N ILE A 73 -17.52 19.74 -15.95
CA ILE A 73 -18.21 20.91 -16.46
C ILE A 73 -19.04 21.47 -15.30
N ALA A 74 -18.52 22.50 -14.62
CA ALA A 74 -19.21 23.17 -13.53
C ALA A 74 -18.92 24.68 -13.49
N PRO A 75 -19.89 25.51 -13.02
CA PRO A 75 -19.66 26.94 -12.83
C PRO A 75 -18.48 27.19 -11.88
N GLY A 76 -17.60 28.13 -12.24
CA GLY A 76 -16.44 28.50 -11.42
C GLY A 76 -15.18 27.65 -11.65
N CYS A 77 -15.23 26.62 -12.50
CA CYS A 77 -14.04 25.89 -12.94
C CYS A 77 -13.01 26.81 -13.62
N GLU A 78 -13.44 27.91 -14.24
CA GLU A 78 -12.58 28.97 -14.80
C GLU A 78 -11.58 29.58 -13.80
N GLN A 79 -11.89 29.50 -12.51
CA GLN A 79 -11.05 30.03 -11.43
C GLN A 79 -9.94 29.04 -11.01
N LEU A 80 -10.01 27.80 -11.49
CA LEU A 80 -8.97 26.79 -11.28
C LEU A 80 -7.73 27.10 -12.12
N PRO A 81 -6.53 26.69 -11.68
CA PRO A 81 -5.32 26.95 -12.43
C PRO A 81 -5.31 26.20 -13.76
N SER A 82 -4.71 26.80 -14.80
CA SER A 82 -4.60 26.19 -16.15
C SER A 82 -3.48 25.17 -16.30
N GLN A 83 -2.66 25.02 -15.26
CA GLN A 83 -1.67 23.97 -15.13
C GLN A 83 -1.72 23.41 -13.71
N PRO A 84 -1.43 22.11 -13.51
CA PRO A 84 -1.28 21.58 -12.18
C PRO A 84 -0.21 22.38 -11.45
N PRO A 85 -0.39 22.71 -10.16
CA PRO A 85 0.53 23.57 -9.43
C PRO A 85 1.97 23.07 -9.60
N GLN A 86 2.78 23.87 -10.29
CA GLN A 86 4.20 23.57 -10.47
C GLN A 86 4.82 23.55 -9.07
N THR A 87 5.46 22.45 -8.71
CA THR A 87 6.22 22.34 -7.44
C THR A 87 7.59 23.00 -7.54
N ASP A 88 7.69 24.02 -8.40
CA ASP A 88 8.84 24.88 -8.55
C ASP A 88 8.80 25.91 -7.43
N GLY A 89 9.76 25.78 -6.51
CA GLY A 89 10.40 26.83 -5.69
C GLY A 89 9.56 27.81 -4.86
N ASN A 90 8.38 28.22 -5.30
CA ASN A 90 7.64 29.35 -4.79
C ASN A 90 6.96 29.01 -3.47
N ARG A 91 7.09 29.91 -2.50
CA ARG A 91 6.74 29.65 -1.08
C ARG A 91 5.24 29.47 -0.85
N SER A 92 4.38 29.83 -1.82
CA SER A 92 2.91 29.76 -1.71
C SER A 92 2.32 28.36 -1.91
N SER A 93 3.00 27.45 -2.62
CA SER A 93 2.52 26.07 -2.90
C SER A 93 2.89 25.03 -1.82
N ARG A 94 3.53 25.46 -0.72
CA ARG A 94 3.94 24.60 0.41
C ARG A 94 2.98 24.67 1.60
N ARG A 95 1.72 25.00 1.38
CA ARG A 95 0.74 24.99 2.48
C ARG A 95 0.54 23.54 2.92
N ALA A 96 0.78 23.30 4.20
CA ALA A 96 0.45 22.02 4.80
C ALA A 96 -1.07 21.83 4.77
N THR A 97 -1.49 20.56 4.67
CA THR A 97 -2.89 20.16 4.57
C THR A 97 -3.22 19.23 5.73
N LEU A 98 -4.45 19.33 6.21
CA LEU A 98 -4.97 18.38 7.17
C LEU A 98 -5.49 17.17 6.40
N VAL A 99 -5.12 15.97 6.82
CA VAL A 99 -5.58 14.72 6.18
C VAL A 99 -6.15 13.78 7.21
N VAL A 100 -7.18 13.02 6.82
CA VAL A 100 -7.78 11.96 7.65
C VAL A 100 -6.96 10.68 7.49
N THR A 101 -6.35 10.22 8.57
CA THR A 101 -5.49 9.01 8.59
C THR A 101 -6.13 7.82 9.29
N GLY A 102 -7.23 8.03 10.02
CA GLY A 102 -8.02 6.99 10.67
C GLY A 102 -9.48 7.44 10.82
N GLY A 103 -10.40 6.50 10.91
CA GLY A 103 -11.85 6.69 10.79
C GLY A 103 -12.37 6.21 9.43
N LEU A 104 -13.70 6.30 9.24
CA LEU A 104 -14.38 5.77 8.04
C LEU A 104 -14.17 6.58 6.76
N ARG A 105 -13.52 7.75 6.89
CA ARG A 105 -13.20 8.67 5.79
C ARG A 105 -11.69 8.84 5.62
N SER A 106 -10.93 7.83 6.01
CA SER A 106 -9.47 7.83 5.87
C SER A 106 -9.07 8.00 4.40
N GLY A 107 -7.98 8.70 4.15
CA GLY A 107 -7.56 9.08 2.80
C GLY A 107 -8.05 10.46 2.35
N THR A 108 -9.07 11.02 3.01
CA THR A 108 -9.65 12.32 2.66
C THR A 108 -8.68 13.47 3.01
N ARG A 109 -8.43 14.36 2.05
CA ARG A 109 -7.74 15.64 2.29
C ARG A 109 -8.77 16.69 2.69
N LEU A 110 -8.53 17.38 3.79
CA LEU A 110 -9.39 18.45 4.30
C LEU A 110 -8.75 19.78 3.93
N LEU A 111 -9.49 20.60 3.19
CA LEU A 111 -9.04 21.94 2.81
C LEU A 111 -9.20 22.86 4.04
N PRO A 112 -8.11 23.36 4.62
CA PRO A 112 -8.22 24.28 5.75
C PRO A 112 -8.88 25.59 5.28
N PRO A 113 -9.72 26.23 6.12
CA PRO A 113 -10.27 27.55 5.86
C PRO A 113 -9.16 28.59 5.60
N SER A 114 -9.54 29.72 4.99
CA SER A 114 -8.61 30.84 4.76
C SER A 114 -8.21 31.55 6.06
N SER A 115 -8.96 31.37 7.15
CA SER A 115 -8.67 31.92 8.47
C SER A 115 -7.56 31.16 9.20
N ASP A 116 -6.78 31.90 10.01
CA ASP A 116 -5.71 31.32 10.84
C ASP A 116 -6.26 30.54 12.05
N THR A 117 -7.51 30.75 12.45
CA THR A 117 -8.15 30.01 13.54
C THR A 117 -9.51 29.49 13.10
N TRP A 118 -9.75 28.23 13.41
CA TRP A 118 -10.94 27.50 12.99
C TRP A 118 -11.35 26.46 14.04
N VAL A 119 -12.62 26.08 14.02
CA VAL A 119 -13.23 25.10 14.90
C VAL A 119 -13.56 23.84 14.12
N ILE A 120 -13.13 22.70 14.66
CA ILE A 120 -13.48 21.37 14.17
C ILE A 120 -14.61 20.82 15.03
N GLY A 121 -15.64 20.27 14.40
CA GLY A 121 -16.73 19.61 15.11
C GLY A 121 -17.71 18.93 14.18
N ARG A 122 -18.72 18.27 14.75
CA ARG A 122 -19.76 17.57 13.98
C ARG A 122 -20.87 18.50 13.50
N SER A 123 -21.02 19.67 14.11
CA SER A 123 -22.12 20.58 13.82
C SER A 123 -21.81 21.48 12.61
N ALA A 124 -22.85 21.84 11.85
CA ALA A 124 -22.73 22.62 10.62
C ALA A 124 -22.25 24.07 10.84
N ASP A 125 -22.21 24.56 12.08
CA ASP A 125 -21.67 25.86 12.48
C ASP A 125 -20.13 25.86 12.65
N CYS A 126 -19.49 24.70 12.51
CA CYS A 126 -18.03 24.59 12.56
C CYS A 126 -17.38 24.92 11.21
N ASP A 127 -16.20 25.54 11.25
CA ASP A 127 -15.43 25.85 10.04
C ASP A 127 -14.97 24.59 9.29
N LEU A 128 -14.70 23.51 10.03
CA LEU A 128 -14.44 22.19 9.48
C LEU A 128 -15.38 21.15 10.10
N VAL A 129 -16.35 20.72 9.30
CA VAL A 129 -17.38 19.76 9.73
C VAL A 129 -16.89 18.32 9.49
N LEU A 130 -16.92 17.52 10.55
CA LEU A 130 -16.62 16.09 10.49
C LEU A 130 -17.86 15.30 10.88
N ASP A 131 -18.43 14.60 9.90
CA ASP A 131 -19.59 13.73 10.09
C ASP A 131 -19.17 12.40 10.76
N ASP A 132 -18.98 12.46 12.07
CA ASP A 132 -18.63 11.33 12.93
C ASP A 132 -19.40 11.46 14.25
N PRO A 133 -20.24 10.48 14.64
CA PRO A 133 -21.07 10.56 15.83
C PRO A 133 -20.26 10.66 17.12
N THR A 134 -19.00 10.22 17.12
CA THR A 134 -18.09 10.29 18.26
C THR A 134 -17.42 11.66 18.43
N ILE A 135 -17.62 12.59 17.49
CA ILE A 135 -17.11 13.96 17.56
C ILE A 135 -18.18 14.88 18.15
N SER A 136 -17.80 15.68 19.17
CA SER A 136 -18.67 16.72 19.73
C SER A 136 -19.05 17.80 18.71
N ARG A 137 -20.21 18.44 18.91
CA ARG A 137 -20.72 19.52 18.04
C ARG A 137 -19.66 20.57 17.71
N ARG A 138 -18.94 21.04 18.74
CA ARG A 138 -17.70 21.82 18.65
C ARG A 138 -16.66 21.07 19.48
N HIS A 139 -15.67 20.47 18.84
CA HIS A 139 -14.77 19.50 19.48
C HIS A 139 -13.43 20.13 19.84
N ALA A 140 -12.76 20.71 18.84
CA ALA A 140 -11.42 21.26 19.01
C ALA A 140 -11.29 22.58 18.26
N ARG A 141 -10.50 23.49 18.82
CA ARG A 141 -10.05 24.71 18.15
C ARG A 141 -8.65 24.49 17.61
N VAL A 142 -8.44 24.89 16.37
CA VAL A 142 -7.16 24.82 15.69
C VAL A 142 -6.71 26.22 15.34
N THR A 143 -5.45 26.53 15.67
CA THR A 143 -4.79 27.78 15.28
C THR A 143 -3.56 27.44 14.46
N VAL A 144 -3.52 27.96 13.24
CA VAL A 144 -2.43 27.86 12.28
C VAL A 144 -1.67 29.18 12.30
N SER A 145 -0.35 29.13 12.42
CA SER A 145 0.51 30.32 12.40
C SER A 145 1.79 30.10 11.60
N GLY A 146 2.48 31.20 11.28
CA GLY A 146 3.77 31.17 10.58
C GLY A 146 3.66 30.61 9.16
N ALA A 147 2.66 31.09 8.40
CA ALA A 147 2.37 30.66 7.03
C ALA A 147 2.12 29.14 6.89
N GLY A 148 1.31 28.56 7.79
CA GLY A 148 0.94 27.13 7.73
C GLY A 148 1.92 26.16 8.38
N ARG A 149 2.98 26.65 9.05
CA ARG A 149 4.05 25.79 9.58
C ARG A 149 3.88 25.38 11.03
N ARG A 150 3.06 26.10 11.80
CA ARG A 150 2.81 25.81 13.22
C ARG A 150 1.32 25.59 13.42
N LEU A 151 0.97 24.38 13.87
CA LEU A 151 -0.39 24.01 14.24
C LEU A 151 -0.47 23.89 15.76
N VAL A 152 -1.45 24.56 16.37
CA VAL A 152 -1.80 24.42 17.79
C VAL A 152 -3.24 23.95 17.86
N VAL A 153 -3.49 22.93 18.70
CA VAL A 153 -4.82 22.37 18.92
C VAL A 153 -5.18 22.52 20.40
N GLY A 154 -6.41 22.97 20.66
CA GLY A 154 -7.00 23.02 21.99
C GLY A 154 -8.35 22.31 22.01
N ASP A 155 -8.60 21.52 23.04
CA ASP A 155 -9.90 20.88 23.25
C ASP A 155 -10.95 21.90 23.73
N LEU A 156 -12.20 21.77 23.27
CA LEU A 156 -13.31 22.66 23.63
C LEU A 156 -14.27 22.04 24.65
N GLY A 157 -13.78 21.16 25.52
CA GLY A 157 -14.60 20.40 26.47
C GLY A 157 -15.35 19.27 25.77
N SER A 158 -14.67 18.59 24.85
CA SER A 158 -15.26 17.53 24.04
C SER A 158 -15.56 16.28 24.89
N ARG A 159 -16.56 15.49 24.47
CA ARG A 159 -17.00 14.29 25.21
C ARG A 159 -15.93 13.20 25.29
N ASN A 160 -15.18 13.03 24.20
CA ASN A 160 -14.18 11.98 24.05
C ASN A 160 -12.74 12.50 24.21
N GLY A 161 -12.58 13.80 24.46
CA GLY A 161 -11.29 14.48 24.51
C GLY A 161 -10.58 14.58 23.16
N THR A 162 -9.61 15.47 23.09
CA THR A 162 -8.64 15.57 21.99
C THR A 162 -7.32 14.96 22.43
N VAL A 163 -6.72 14.10 21.59
CA VAL A 163 -5.42 13.46 21.87
C VAL A 163 -4.42 13.82 20.78
N VAL A 164 -3.20 14.21 21.14
CA VAL A 164 -2.10 14.52 20.22
C VAL A 164 -0.91 13.64 20.54
N ALA A 165 -0.47 12.82 19.58
CA ALA A 165 0.62 11.86 19.73
C ALA A 165 0.51 11.00 21.01
N GLY A 166 -0.67 10.40 21.22
CA GLY A 166 -0.97 9.59 22.40
C GLY A 166 -1.20 10.34 23.71
N ARG A 167 -1.13 11.68 23.75
CA ARG A 167 -1.35 12.47 24.98
C ARG A 167 -2.61 13.32 24.91
N ALA A 168 -3.44 13.26 25.95
CA ALA A 168 -4.64 14.10 26.06
C ALA A 168 -4.28 15.59 26.10
N VAL A 169 -5.02 16.41 25.38
CA VAL A 169 -4.84 17.86 25.29
C VAL A 169 -5.63 18.53 26.41
N THR A 170 -4.93 19.00 27.45
CA THR A 170 -5.52 19.75 28.57
C THR A 170 -5.35 21.27 28.44
N ALA A 171 -4.40 21.71 27.62
CA ALA A 171 -4.14 23.10 27.28
C ALA A 171 -3.73 23.21 25.80
N PRO A 172 -3.79 24.40 25.15
CA PRO A 172 -3.39 24.58 23.76
C PRO A 172 -2.00 23.99 23.48
N THR A 173 -1.97 22.92 22.69
CA THR A 173 -0.77 22.08 22.49
C THR A 173 -0.29 22.19 21.05
N ARG A 174 1.01 22.42 20.88
CA ARG A 174 1.64 22.43 19.56
C ARG A 174 1.67 21.01 19.00
N VAL A 175 1.17 20.85 17.77
CA VAL A 175 1.17 19.57 17.06
C VAL A 175 2.42 19.46 16.19
N PRO A 176 3.28 18.45 16.39
CA PRO A 176 4.36 18.14 15.47
C PRO A 176 3.84 17.73 14.08
N ILE A 177 4.60 18.00 13.02
CA ILE A 177 4.25 17.55 11.66
C ILE A 177 4.12 16.01 11.66
N ARG A 178 3.05 15.49 11.03
CA ARG A 178 2.68 14.06 11.00
C ARG A 178 2.40 13.41 12.37
N ALA A 179 2.30 14.19 13.45
CA ALA A 179 1.73 13.67 14.69
C ALA A 179 0.23 13.41 14.49
N ALA A 180 -0.25 12.30 15.04
CA ALA A 180 -1.67 11.98 15.04
C ALA A 180 -2.42 12.94 15.97
N ILE A 181 -3.54 13.48 15.49
CA ILE A 181 -4.53 14.23 16.24
C ILE A 181 -5.80 13.39 16.23
N ARG A 182 -6.17 12.81 17.37
CA ARG A 182 -7.36 11.96 17.49
C ARG A 182 -8.50 12.75 18.12
N LEU A 183 -9.64 12.76 17.42
CA LEU A 183 -10.91 13.38 17.80
C LEU A 183 -11.98 12.28 17.73
N GLY A 184 -12.35 11.69 18.88
CA GLY A 184 -13.23 10.52 18.89
C GLY A 184 -12.63 9.32 18.13
N ALA A 185 -13.36 8.81 17.12
CA ALA A 185 -12.97 7.74 16.21
C ALA A 185 -12.37 8.25 14.89
N THR A 186 -12.06 9.54 14.79
CA THR A 186 -11.35 10.12 13.65
C THR A 186 -9.93 10.49 14.04
N CYS A 187 -8.96 10.10 13.21
CA CYS A 187 -7.56 10.49 13.36
C CYS A 187 -7.14 11.39 12.20
N LEU A 188 -6.50 12.51 12.51
CA LEU A 188 -6.05 13.52 11.58
C LEU A 188 -4.53 13.69 11.67
N GLN A 189 -3.91 14.15 10.59
CA GLN A 189 -2.51 14.58 10.60
C GLN A 189 -2.32 15.87 9.82
N TRP A 190 -1.42 16.72 10.33
CA TRP A 190 -0.91 17.89 9.62
C TRP A 190 0.28 17.49 8.75
N ARG A 191 0.11 17.52 7.43
CA ARG A 191 1.13 17.08 6.47
C ARG A 191 1.59 18.20 5.57
N THR A 192 2.89 18.20 5.26
CA THR A 192 3.43 18.99 4.15
C THR A 192 3.47 18.13 2.88
N PRO A 193 3.33 18.74 1.69
CA PRO A 193 3.45 18.01 0.43
C PRO A 193 4.82 17.34 0.33
N LEU A 194 4.83 16.02 0.09
CA LEU A 194 6.05 15.26 -0.21
C LEU A 194 6.40 15.37 -1.69
N LYS A 195 7.69 15.44 -2.01
CA LYS A 195 8.21 15.37 -3.38
C LYS A 195 8.69 13.94 -3.67
N ASP A 196 7.78 13.09 -4.14
CA ASP A 196 8.11 11.79 -4.73
C ASP A 196 7.45 11.71 -6.11
N ARG A 197 8.12 12.17 -7.17
CA ARG A 197 7.62 12.07 -8.56
C ARG A 197 8.45 11.05 -9.35
N PRO A 198 7.86 10.15 -10.15
CA PRO A 198 8.62 9.36 -11.12
C PRO A 198 9.20 10.27 -12.19
N ALA A 199 10.40 9.93 -12.68
CA ALA A 199 10.99 10.59 -13.84
C ALA A 199 10.20 10.31 -15.14
N ALA A 200 9.46 9.20 -15.22
CA ALA A 200 8.79 8.72 -16.43
C ALA A 200 7.53 9.52 -16.84
N VAL A 201 6.86 10.22 -15.92
CA VAL A 201 5.69 11.07 -16.26
C VAL A 201 6.09 12.28 -17.11
N ARG A 202 7.39 12.58 -17.27
CA ARG A 202 7.89 13.76 -17.99
C ARG A 202 7.82 13.67 -19.51
N ALA A 203 7.52 12.51 -20.09
CA ALA A 203 7.37 12.40 -21.52
C ALA A 203 6.39 11.27 -21.80
N GLY A 204 5.33 11.51 -22.55
CA GLY A 204 4.45 10.46 -23.10
C GLY A 204 5.18 9.49 -24.06
N LEU A 205 6.47 9.26 -23.85
CA LEU A 205 7.27 8.23 -24.49
C LEU A 205 6.70 6.87 -24.09
N GLY A 206 6.16 6.15 -25.08
CA GLY A 206 5.63 4.80 -24.90
C GLY A 206 4.21 4.72 -24.37
N ALA A 207 3.47 5.84 -24.29
CA ALA A 207 2.06 5.79 -23.98
C ALA A 207 1.28 5.02 -25.05
N THR A 208 0.66 3.90 -24.67
CA THR A 208 -0.20 3.08 -25.53
C THR A 208 -1.63 3.15 -25.01
N ALA A 209 -2.60 3.29 -25.92
CA ALA A 209 -4.03 3.26 -25.62
C ALA A 209 -4.51 4.19 -24.47
N GLY A 210 -3.85 5.34 -24.25
CA GLY A 210 -4.21 6.29 -23.19
C GLY A 210 -3.75 5.89 -21.78
N ARG A 211 -2.72 5.03 -21.66
CA ARG A 211 -2.06 4.67 -20.40
C ARG A 211 -0.58 5.05 -20.39
N ILE A 212 -0.01 5.11 -19.19
CA ILE A 212 1.36 5.53 -18.91
C ILE A 212 2.15 4.31 -18.41
N PRO A 213 3.17 3.84 -19.15
CA PRO A 213 4.06 2.79 -18.67
C PRO A 213 4.71 3.18 -17.34
N PHE A 214 4.48 2.37 -16.32
CA PHE A 214 4.96 2.63 -14.97
C PHE A 214 6.09 1.66 -14.61
N ASN A 215 7.32 2.18 -14.61
CA ASN A 215 8.47 1.43 -14.13
C ASN A 215 8.44 1.31 -12.60
N ARG A 216 8.54 0.08 -12.08
CA ARG A 216 8.54 -0.26 -10.66
C ARG A 216 9.97 -0.32 -10.12
N PRO A 217 10.53 0.76 -9.52
CA PRO A 217 11.91 0.76 -9.09
C PRO A 217 12.16 -0.25 -7.96
N PRO A 218 13.39 -0.76 -7.79
CA PRO A 218 13.75 -1.63 -6.67
C PRO A 218 13.40 -0.98 -5.33
N ARG A 219 12.67 -1.74 -4.50
CA ARG A 219 12.18 -1.27 -3.21
C ARG A 219 13.32 -1.14 -2.18
N ARG A 220 13.29 -0.06 -1.40
CA ARG A 220 14.17 0.07 -0.23
C ARG A 220 13.82 -0.96 0.83
N ARG A 221 14.84 -1.60 1.42
CA ARG A 221 14.66 -2.58 2.49
C ARG A 221 13.78 -2.00 3.63
N PRO A 222 12.71 -2.71 4.05
CA PRO A 222 11.88 -2.29 5.18
C PRO A 222 12.69 -2.17 6.48
N PRO A 223 12.28 -1.30 7.42
CA PRO A 223 12.97 -1.14 8.70
C PRO A 223 12.89 -2.42 9.55
N THR A 224 14.05 -2.89 10.01
CA THR A 224 14.19 -4.08 10.86
C THR A 224 13.83 -3.79 12.32
N SER A 225 13.61 -4.84 13.10
CA SER A 225 13.39 -4.71 14.55
C SER A 225 14.54 -3.98 15.23
N PRO A 226 14.26 -3.14 16.25
CA PRO A 226 15.30 -2.49 17.02
C PRO A 226 16.17 -3.54 17.73
N ALA A 227 17.43 -3.17 17.98
CA ALA A 227 18.34 -4.00 18.77
C ALA A 227 17.80 -4.17 20.21
N PRO A 228 18.10 -5.30 20.87
CA PRO A 228 17.71 -5.50 22.26
C PRO A 228 18.22 -4.40 23.19
N LEU A 229 17.37 -3.94 24.10
CA LEU A 229 17.75 -3.03 25.16
C LEU A 229 18.43 -3.82 26.28
N ARG A 230 19.59 -3.31 26.71
CA ARG A 230 20.32 -3.88 27.84
C ARG A 230 19.69 -3.47 29.16
N VAL A 231 19.14 -4.44 29.87
CA VAL A 231 18.50 -4.25 31.17
C VAL A 231 19.56 -4.39 32.26
N PRO A 232 19.75 -3.36 33.11
CA PRO A 232 20.70 -3.45 34.22
C PRO A 232 20.33 -4.59 35.17
N ALA A 233 21.32 -5.39 35.54
CA ALA A 233 21.17 -6.35 36.64
C ALA A 233 20.98 -5.65 37.98
N GLY A 234 20.31 -6.32 38.92
CA GLY A 234 20.13 -5.85 40.28
C GLY A 234 21.44 -5.63 41.03
N PRO A 235 21.40 -4.94 42.18
CA PRO A 235 22.58 -4.70 43.00
C PRO A 235 23.24 -6.02 43.41
N PRO A 236 24.60 -6.08 43.46
CA PRO A 236 25.29 -7.28 43.90
C PRO A 236 24.93 -7.60 45.34
N ALA A 237 24.95 -8.89 45.70
CA ALA A 237 24.73 -9.32 47.08
C ALA A 237 25.72 -8.60 48.02
N ARG A 238 25.26 -8.29 49.24
CA ARG A 238 26.14 -7.74 50.27
C ARG A 238 27.24 -8.76 50.57
N PRO A 239 28.53 -8.38 50.47
CA PRO A 239 29.61 -9.29 50.82
C PRO A 239 29.51 -9.67 52.30
N GLU A 240 29.67 -10.95 52.61
CA GLU A 240 29.71 -11.41 53.99
C GLU A 240 30.95 -10.83 54.70
N PRO A 241 30.82 -10.41 55.97
CA PRO A 241 31.97 -9.92 56.72
C PRO A 241 32.95 -11.07 56.96
N GLU A 242 34.15 -10.97 56.39
CA GLU A 242 35.22 -11.91 56.72
C GLU A 242 35.59 -11.81 58.20
N PRO A 243 35.64 -12.94 58.93
CA PRO A 243 36.02 -12.93 60.33
C PRO A 243 37.48 -12.50 60.50
N LEU A 244 37.75 -11.81 61.62
CA LEU A 244 39.10 -11.44 62.00
C LEU A 244 39.95 -12.70 62.17
N SER A 245 41.07 -12.83 61.45
CA SER A 245 41.94 -13.99 61.55
C SER A 245 42.63 -14.00 62.92
N TRP A 246 42.12 -14.83 63.85
CA TRP A 246 42.70 -14.99 65.18
C TRP A 246 44.15 -15.52 65.09
N ALA A 247 44.44 -16.36 64.09
CA ALA A 247 45.78 -16.87 63.82
C ALA A 247 46.76 -15.73 63.48
N GLY A 248 46.30 -14.73 62.72
CA GLY A 248 47.08 -13.53 62.39
C GLY A 248 47.35 -12.60 63.58
N ILE A 249 46.70 -12.82 64.72
CA ILE A 249 46.90 -12.06 65.96
C ILE A 249 47.75 -12.87 66.95
N VAL A 250 47.40 -14.14 67.16
CA VAL A 250 48.03 -14.99 68.18
C VAL A 250 49.43 -15.45 67.76
N LEU A 251 49.63 -15.85 66.50
CA LEU A 251 50.92 -16.42 66.05
C LEU A 251 52.07 -15.40 66.13
N PRO A 252 51.93 -14.15 65.63
CA PRO A 252 52.99 -13.14 65.74
C PRO A 252 53.18 -12.63 67.17
N ALA A 253 52.10 -12.52 67.96
CA ALA A 253 52.18 -12.11 69.35
C ALA A 253 52.93 -13.13 70.20
N ALA A 254 52.62 -14.43 70.03
CA ALA A 254 53.32 -15.51 70.71
C ALA A 254 54.80 -15.61 70.28
N ALA A 255 55.07 -15.56 68.97
CA ALA A 255 56.45 -15.57 68.46
C ALA A 255 57.27 -14.37 68.96
N GLY A 256 56.70 -13.16 68.96
CA GLY A 256 57.33 -11.96 69.49
C GLY A 256 57.59 -12.04 70.99
N LEU A 257 56.67 -12.61 71.77
CA LEU A 257 56.83 -12.81 73.22
C LEU A 257 57.95 -13.82 73.52
N VAL A 258 58.02 -14.93 72.79
CA VAL A 258 59.11 -15.92 72.93
C VAL A 258 60.46 -15.28 72.61
N LEU A 259 60.57 -14.53 71.51
CA LEU A 259 61.81 -13.83 71.14
C LEU A 259 62.21 -12.76 72.16
N ALA A 260 61.25 -12.08 72.81
CA ALA A 260 61.51 -11.08 73.84
C ALA A 260 62.13 -11.69 75.11
N VAL A 261 61.73 -12.91 75.47
CA VAL A 261 62.29 -13.64 76.61
C VAL A 261 63.69 -14.20 76.31
N VAL A 262 63.92 -14.68 75.09
CA VAL A 262 65.17 -15.40 74.76
C VAL A 262 66.30 -14.45 74.33
N TRP A 263 66.01 -13.34 73.63
CA TRP A 263 67.05 -12.50 73.00
C TRP A 263 67.16 -11.08 73.58
N SER A 264 66.06 -10.31 73.66
CA SER A 264 66.08 -8.92 74.15
C SER A 264 64.67 -8.39 74.44
N PRO A 265 64.46 -7.61 75.52
CA PRO A 265 63.15 -7.04 75.86
C PRO A 265 62.60 -6.08 74.79
N PHE A 266 63.46 -5.51 73.93
CA PHE A 266 63.03 -4.67 72.80
C PHE A 266 62.16 -5.42 71.78
N MET A 267 62.30 -6.75 71.68
CA MET A 267 61.54 -7.57 70.73
C MET A 267 60.04 -7.67 71.07
N ALA A 268 59.62 -7.26 72.27
CA ALA A 268 58.21 -7.13 72.65
C ALA A 268 57.44 -6.14 71.75
N VAL A 269 58.13 -5.20 71.10
CA VAL A 269 57.54 -4.29 70.10
C VAL A 269 56.94 -5.07 68.93
N PHE A 270 57.60 -6.14 68.45
CA PHE A 270 57.09 -6.98 67.37
C PHE A 270 55.86 -7.80 67.78
N ALA A 271 55.76 -8.17 69.07
CA ALA A 271 54.58 -8.82 69.63
C ALA A 271 53.34 -7.92 69.62
N ALA A 272 53.52 -6.60 69.74
CA ALA A 272 52.45 -5.61 69.62
C ALA A 272 52.17 -5.19 68.16
N LEU A 273 53.21 -5.14 67.32
CA LEU A 273 53.12 -4.69 65.93
C LEU A 273 52.28 -5.65 65.06
N GLY A 274 52.42 -6.96 65.25
CA GLY A 274 51.66 -7.98 64.51
C GLY A 274 50.14 -7.84 64.66
N PRO A 275 49.60 -7.88 65.89
CA PRO A 275 48.19 -7.60 66.16
C PRO A 275 47.72 -6.26 65.60
N LEU A 276 48.54 -5.21 65.72
CA LEU A 276 48.20 -3.86 65.26
C LEU A 276 48.08 -3.79 63.72
N ILE A 277 48.97 -4.46 62.98
CA ILE A 277 48.90 -4.58 61.52
C ILE A 277 47.68 -5.42 61.09
N THR A 278 47.43 -6.56 61.75
CA THR A 278 46.27 -7.42 61.43
C THR A 278 44.94 -6.71 61.67
N VAL A 279 44.81 -5.96 62.77
CA VAL A 279 43.63 -5.13 63.04
C VAL A 279 43.53 -3.96 62.06
N GLY A 280 44.66 -3.31 61.73
CA GLY A 280 44.70 -2.20 60.77
C GLY A 280 44.27 -2.62 59.36
N THR A 281 44.79 -3.74 58.87
CA THR A 281 44.43 -4.32 57.55
C THR A 281 43.00 -4.82 57.50
N TRP A 282 42.46 -5.38 58.59
CA TRP A 282 41.03 -5.73 58.68
C TRP A 282 40.13 -4.49 58.65
N LEU A 283 40.48 -3.42 59.39
CA LEU A 283 39.76 -2.15 59.34
C LEU A 283 39.80 -1.53 57.93
N GLU A 284 40.96 -1.55 57.26
CA GLU A 284 41.09 -1.07 55.89
C GLU A 284 40.27 -1.92 54.91
N ARG A 285 40.36 -3.26 54.99
CA ARG A 285 39.58 -4.18 54.15
C ARG A 285 38.08 -3.97 54.35
N ARG A 286 37.60 -3.87 55.58
CA ARG A 286 36.19 -3.60 55.90
C ARG A 286 35.71 -2.27 55.31
N ARG A 287 36.51 -1.21 55.42
CA ARG A 287 36.21 0.10 54.81
C ARG A 287 36.21 0.04 53.28
N ARG A 288 37.20 -0.65 52.69
CA ARG A 288 37.33 -0.81 51.23
C ARG A 288 36.16 -1.59 50.65
N VAL A 289 35.77 -2.70 51.29
CA VAL A 289 34.62 -3.53 50.89
C VAL A 289 33.31 -2.74 50.98
N ALA A 290 33.11 -1.98 52.07
CA ALA A 290 31.95 -1.11 52.21
C ALA A 290 31.87 -0.06 51.09
N ARG A 291 32.98 0.66 50.83
CA ARG A 291 33.07 1.65 49.75
C ARG A 291 32.88 1.04 48.36
N SER A 292 33.46 -0.14 48.08
CA SER A 292 33.29 -0.80 46.79
C SER A 292 31.86 -1.27 46.58
N HIS A 293 31.18 -1.75 47.64
CA HIS A 293 29.76 -2.11 47.57
C HIS A 293 28.89 -0.87 47.33
N GLU A 294 29.15 0.24 48.04
CA GLU A 294 28.47 1.52 47.82
C GLU A 294 28.65 2.03 46.39
N GLN A 295 29.88 2.00 45.87
CA GLN A 295 30.18 2.35 44.47
C GLN A 295 29.48 1.43 43.47
N ALA A 296 29.44 0.11 43.73
CA ALA A 296 28.73 -0.83 42.86
C ALA A 296 27.21 -0.58 42.86
N CYS A 297 26.62 -0.29 44.01
CA CYS A 297 25.21 0.10 44.12
C CYS A 297 24.92 1.41 43.39
N ALA A 298 25.76 2.44 43.56
CA ALA A 298 25.63 3.70 42.84
C ALA A 298 25.74 3.53 41.31
N ALA A 299 26.63 2.66 40.84
CA ALA A 299 26.77 2.33 39.42
C ALA A 299 25.54 1.58 38.87
N VAL A 300 24.85 0.76 39.67
CA VAL A 300 23.57 0.14 39.28
C VAL A 300 22.49 1.20 39.16
N VAL A 301 22.36 2.12 40.13
CA VAL A 301 21.40 3.22 40.07
C VAL A 301 21.59 4.04 38.79
N GLN A 302 22.82 4.45 38.47
CA GLN A 302 23.09 5.22 37.26
C GLN A 302 22.73 4.45 35.98
N ARG A 303 22.99 3.13 35.94
CA ARG A 303 22.60 2.28 34.80
C ARG A 303 21.09 2.18 34.66
N VAL A 304 20.35 2.06 35.76
CA VAL A 304 18.88 2.09 35.76
C VAL A 304 18.37 3.44 35.26
N GLU A 305 18.89 4.56 35.74
CA GLU A 305 18.49 5.90 35.27
C GLU A 305 18.72 6.07 33.76
N ASN A 306 19.89 5.67 33.25
CA ASN A 306 20.20 5.72 31.82
C ASN A 306 19.26 4.82 31.01
N PHE A 307 18.93 3.63 31.53
CA PHE A 307 17.99 2.71 30.91
C PHE A 307 16.59 3.34 30.82
N VAL A 308 16.08 3.89 31.93
CA VAL A 308 14.77 4.57 31.98
C VAL A 308 14.73 5.75 31.02
N ALA A 309 15.79 6.56 30.95
CA ALA A 309 15.90 7.69 30.02
C ALA A 309 15.90 7.25 28.53
N ALA A 310 16.34 6.03 28.21
CA ALA A 310 16.36 5.50 26.86
C ALA A 310 15.01 4.93 26.38
N LEU A 311 14.12 4.52 27.29
CA LEU A 311 12.84 3.88 26.97
C LEU A 311 11.94 4.71 26.02
N PRO A 312 11.75 6.04 26.20
CA PRO A 312 10.90 6.83 25.30
C PRO A 312 11.43 6.88 23.86
N ALA A 313 12.76 6.89 23.69
CA ALA A 313 13.38 6.88 22.37
C ALA A 313 13.17 5.53 21.68
N ALA A 314 13.28 4.42 22.41
CA ALA A 314 12.99 3.07 21.90
C ALA A 314 11.53 2.92 21.47
N HIS A 315 10.58 3.38 22.29
CA HIS A 315 9.14 3.38 21.94
C HIS A 315 8.86 4.24 20.72
N THR A 316 9.47 5.43 20.64
CA THR A 316 9.33 6.31 19.48
C THR A 316 9.89 5.66 18.21
N ALA A 317 11.01 4.94 18.31
CA ALA A 317 11.62 4.23 17.19
C ALA A 317 10.74 3.07 16.71
N GLU A 318 10.23 2.23 17.61
CA GLU A 318 9.32 1.13 17.26
C GLU A 318 8.01 1.66 16.68
N ARG A 319 7.43 2.72 17.25
CA ARG A 319 6.23 3.37 16.70
C ARG A 319 6.46 3.84 15.26
N ARG A 320 7.59 4.53 15.00
CA ARG A 320 7.96 4.96 13.63
C ARG A 320 8.13 3.78 12.70
N ARG A 321 8.74 2.69 13.16
CA ARG A 321 8.92 1.46 12.38
C ARG A 321 7.57 0.86 11.99
N ARG A 322 6.64 0.68 12.93
CA ARG A 322 5.31 0.11 12.63
C ARG A 322 4.51 0.98 11.66
N ILE A 323 4.57 2.30 11.80
CA ILE A 323 3.98 3.26 10.85
C ILE A 323 4.63 3.16 9.46
N ALA A 324 5.95 2.94 9.39
CA ALA A 324 6.65 2.78 8.12
C ALA A 324 6.34 1.46 7.40
N LEU A 325 6.08 0.38 8.16
CA LEU A 325 5.69 -0.92 7.64
C LEU A 325 4.25 -0.93 7.10
N VAL A 326 3.33 -0.23 7.77
CA VAL A 326 1.92 -0.14 7.38
C VAL A 326 1.56 1.32 7.12
N PRO A 327 1.73 1.81 5.88
CA PRO A 327 1.41 3.18 5.53
C PRO A 327 -0.09 3.43 5.69
N ASP A 328 -0.43 4.62 6.18
CA ASP A 328 -1.83 5.04 6.31
C ASP A 328 -2.48 5.32 4.94
N LEU A 329 -3.82 5.31 4.91
CA LEU A 329 -4.60 5.47 3.68
C LEU A 329 -4.42 6.84 3.02
N ALA A 330 -4.15 7.91 3.76
CA ALA A 330 -3.86 9.21 3.17
C ALA A 330 -2.51 9.24 2.43
N GLU A 331 -1.54 8.44 2.90
CA GLU A 331 -0.30 8.24 2.15
C GLU A 331 -0.54 7.40 0.88
N LEU A 332 -1.40 6.37 0.95
CA LEU A 332 -1.68 5.50 -0.19
C LEU A 332 -2.50 6.19 -1.29
N VAL A 333 -3.54 6.96 -0.92
CA VAL A 333 -4.28 7.81 -1.86
C VAL A 333 -3.34 8.81 -2.53
N ARG A 334 -2.45 9.45 -1.76
CA ARG A 334 -1.43 10.34 -2.33
C ARG A 334 -0.54 9.62 -3.33
N ARG A 335 -0.10 8.39 -3.04
CA ARG A 335 0.74 7.61 -3.96
C ARG A 335 0.02 7.38 -5.29
N ALA A 336 -1.24 6.97 -5.27
CA ALA A 336 -2.05 6.79 -6.48
C ALA A 336 -2.21 8.11 -7.27
N GLU A 337 -2.58 9.21 -6.60
CA GLU A 337 -2.82 10.51 -7.23
C GLU A 337 -1.55 11.20 -7.78
N THR A 338 -0.37 10.92 -7.21
CA THR A 338 0.91 11.55 -7.61
C THR A 338 1.86 10.61 -8.35
N PRO A 339 1.28 9.59 -9.01
CA PRO A 339 1.86 8.28 -9.32
C PRO A 339 3.22 8.05 -8.67
N SER A 340 3.27 7.92 -7.34
CA SER A 340 4.54 7.85 -6.61
C SER A 340 5.39 6.67 -7.06
N GLN A 341 6.72 6.80 -7.02
CA GLN A 341 7.66 5.68 -7.20
C GLN A 341 7.47 4.54 -6.18
N ARG A 342 6.68 4.78 -5.12
CA ARG A 342 6.31 3.80 -4.10
C ARG A 342 4.95 3.14 -4.34
N CYS A 343 4.31 3.38 -5.48
CA CYS A 343 3.23 2.52 -5.97
C CYS A 343 3.81 1.16 -6.36
N TRP A 344 3.07 0.09 -6.07
CA TRP A 344 3.43 -1.28 -6.45
C TRP A 344 4.82 -1.69 -5.95
N GLU A 345 5.24 -1.13 -4.80
CA GLU A 345 6.58 -1.38 -4.26
C GLU A 345 6.73 -2.80 -3.71
N ARG A 346 5.64 -3.43 -3.24
CA ARG A 346 5.67 -4.75 -2.60
C ARG A 346 5.56 -5.86 -3.63
N ARG A 347 6.45 -6.85 -3.53
CA ARG A 347 6.44 -8.07 -4.34
C ARG A 347 5.78 -9.21 -3.58
N ARG A 348 5.30 -10.22 -4.31
CA ARG A 348 4.62 -11.39 -3.73
C ARG A 348 5.44 -12.13 -2.66
N ASP A 349 6.77 -12.14 -2.81
CA ASP A 349 7.69 -12.87 -1.91
C ASP A 349 8.26 -11.96 -0.80
N ASP A 350 7.83 -10.69 -0.73
CA ASP A 350 8.25 -9.79 0.33
C ASP A 350 7.66 -10.24 1.69
N PRO A 351 8.39 -10.07 2.81
CA PRO A 351 7.92 -10.48 4.14
C PRO A 351 6.71 -9.67 4.65
N ASP A 352 6.39 -8.55 4.00
CA ASP A 352 5.20 -7.74 4.28
C ASP A 352 4.22 -7.69 3.10
N ALA A 353 4.34 -8.62 2.15
CA ALA A 353 3.33 -8.86 1.12
C ALA A 353 1.97 -9.09 1.78
N MET A 354 0.92 -8.49 1.21
CA MET A 354 -0.47 -8.62 1.67
C MET A 354 -0.74 -8.35 3.16
N ARG A 355 0.18 -7.63 3.83
CA ARG A 355 -0.04 -7.13 5.20
C ARG A 355 -0.70 -5.76 5.16
N LEU A 356 -2.01 -5.71 5.42
CA LEU A 356 -2.86 -4.53 5.19
C LEU A 356 -3.42 -3.99 6.51
N GLY A 357 -3.38 -2.68 6.71
CA GLY A 357 -3.86 -2.00 7.90
C GLY A 357 -5.39 -1.98 8.00
N VAL A 358 -5.94 -2.29 9.16
CA VAL A 358 -7.38 -2.25 9.44
C VAL A 358 -7.77 -1.13 10.39
N GLY A 359 -6.82 -0.63 11.17
CA GLY A 359 -7.10 0.39 12.16
C GLY A 359 -5.87 0.87 12.90
N THR A 360 -6.07 1.85 13.77
CA THR A 360 -5.05 2.34 14.71
C THR A 360 -5.47 2.07 16.15
N ALA A 361 -4.52 1.63 16.97
CA ALA A 361 -4.78 1.27 18.35
C ALA A 361 -3.61 1.62 19.27
N GLU A 362 -3.86 1.51 20.57
CA GLU A 362 -2.84 1.40 21.59
C GLU A 362 -2.53 -0.09 21.76
N VAL A 363 -1.28 -0.48 21.54
CA VAL A 363 -0.88 -1.90 21.49
C VAL A 363 0.20 -2.16 22.54
N PRO A 364 0.07 -3.22 23.36
CA PRO A 364 1.14 -3.66 24.25
C PRO A 364 2.44 -3.93 23.48
N TYR A 365 3.55 -3.48 24.05
CA TYR A 365 4.87 -3.64 23.49
C TYR A 365 5.92 -3.73 24.58
N THR A 366 6.64 -4.84 24.56
CA THR A 366 7.88 -5.00 25.29
C THR A 366 9.01 -4.97 24.28
N PRO A 367 9.97 -4.03 24.37
CA PRO A 367 11.14 -4.06 23.51
C PRO A 367 11.92 -5.36 23.75
N PRO A 368 12.66 -5.88 22.77
CA PRO A 368 13.53 -7.03 23.02
C PRO A 368 14.52 -6.68 24.14
N LEU A 369 14.66 -7.54 25.14
CA LEU A 369 15.47 -7.28 26.33
C LEU A 369 16.65 -8.24 26.40
N GLU A 370 17.81 -7.75 26.81
CA GLU A 370 18.99 -8.54 27.15
C GLU A 370 19.46 -8.13 28.54
N VAL A 371 19.55 -9.05 29.50
CA VAL A 371 19.96 -8.71 30.87
C VAL A 371 21.48 -8.69 30.98
N ASP A 372 22.03 -7.59 31.50
CA ASP A 372 23.47 -7.44 31.70
C ASP A 372 24.03 -8.54 32.61
N GLY A 373 25.04 -9.27 32.14
CA GLY A 373 25.78 -10.24 32.95
C GLY A 373 25.00 -11.48 33.40
N GLY A 374 23.82 -11.74 32.80
CA GLY A 374 23.02 -12.95 33.06
C GLY A 374 22.38 -13.04 34.45
N GLY A 375 22.41 -11.95 35.23
CA GLY A 375 21.77 -11.88 36.54
C GLY A 375 20.26 -11.63 36.47
N LEU A 376 19.62 -11.40 37.63
CA LEU A 376 18.25 -10.91 37.70
C LEU A 376 18.20 -9.43 37.37
N ALA A 377 17.20 -9.01 36.58
CA ALA A 377 16.97 -7.61 36.23
C ALA A 377 16.65 -6.77 37.48
N ALA A 378 17.10 -5.51 37.50
CA ALA A 378 16.78 -4.57 38.56
C ALA A 378 15.25 -4.34 38.63
N PRO A 379 14.60 -4.44 39.81
CA PRO A 379 13.16 -4.24 39.96
C PRO A 379 12.68 -2.87 39.46
N GLU A 380 13.46 -1.82 39.65
CA GLU A 380 13.16 -0.46 39.20
C GLU A 380 13.14 -0.36 37.67
N ALA A 381 14.02 -1.10 36.98
CA ALA A 381 14.03 -1.17 35.53
C ALA A 381 12.80 -1.92 34.99
N LEU A 382 12.38 -3.01 35.65
CA LEU A 382 11.15 -3.74 35.32
C LEU A 382 9.90 -2.89 35.54
N LYS A 383 9.86 -2.11 36.64
CA LYS A 383 8.78 -1.16 36.90
C LYS A 383 8.66 -0.11 35.80
N ALA A 384 9.78 0.49 35.40
CA ALA A 384 9.79 1.49 34.33
C ALA A 384 9.37 0.92 32.97
N LEU A 385 9.68 -0.36 32.68
CA LEU A 385 9.19 -1.04 31.49
C LEU A 385 7.66 -1.18 31.51
N HIS A 386 7.08 -1.55 32.65
CA HIS A 386 5.62 -1.67 32.80
C HIS A 386 4.90 -0.31 32.67
N GLU A 387 5.53 0.79 33.13
CA GLU A 387 4.97 2.15 33.00
C GLU A 387 4.82 2.63 31.54
N ILE A 388 5.57 2.05 30.58
CA ILE A 388 5.55 2.45 29.16
C ILE A 388 5.09 1.27 28.27
N GLU A 389 4.33 0.32 28.81
CA GLU A 389 3.97 -0.91 28.08
C GLU A 389 3.14 -0.68 26.80
N LEU A 390 2.48 0.47 26.65
CA LEU A 390 1.59 0.75 25.52
C LEU A 390 2.23 1.65 24.47
N LEU A 391 2.29 1.19 23.22
CA LEU A 391 2.55 2.04 22.07
C LEU A 391 1.24 2.67 21.57
N ALA A 392 1.13 3.99 21.70
CA ALA A 392 -0.05 4.72 21.24
C ALA A 392 -0.06 5.00 19.72
N ASP A 393 -1.27 5.07 19.15
CA ASP A 393 -1.53 5.47 17.77
C ASP A 393 -0.70 4.69 16.73
N VAL A 394 -0.71 3.36 16.85
CA VAL A 394 0.04 2.43 15.98
C VAL A 394 -0.92 1.73 15.01
N PRO A 395 -0.56 1.56 13.73
CA PRO A 395 -1.37 0.78 12.82
C PRO A 395 -1.35 -0.70 13.20
N VAL A 396 -2.54 -1.30 13.18
CA VAL A 396 -2.74 -2.74 13.28
C VAL A 396 -3.13 -3.26 11.91
N ALA A 397 -2.52 -4.36 11.51
CA ALA A 397 -2.71 -4.96 10.20
C ALA A 397 -3.19 -6.41 10.30
N VAL A 398 -3.96 -6.81 9.31
CA VAL A 398 -4.32 -8.20 9.03
C VAL A 398 -3.43 -8.75 7.92
N SER A 399 -3.38 -10.07 7.84
CA SER A 399 -2.68 -10.78 6.78
C SER A 399 -3.71 -11.33 5.79
N LEU A 400 -3.43 -11.11 4.50
CA LEU A 400 -4.21 -11.61 3.36
C LEU A 400 -3.28 -12.35 2.40
N LEU A 401 -2.36 -13.16 2.95
CA LEU A 401 -1.53 -14.04 2.14
C LEU A 401 -2.42 -15.10 1.47
N PRO A 402 -1.93 -15.73 0.38
CA PRO A 402 -2.63 -16.86 -0.23
C PRO A 402 -3.09 -17.91 0.80
N GLY A 403 -4.38 -18.25 0.79
CA GLY A 403 -5.03 -19.15 1.75
C GLY A 403 -5.62 -18.48 2.99
N GLU A 404 -5.39 -17.18 3.21
CA GLU A 404 -5.99 -16.43 4.32
C GLU A 404 -7.26 -15.69 3.90
N VAL A 405 -8.28 -15.70 4.77
CA VAL A 405 -9.57 -15.06 4.52
C VAL A 405 -9.94 -14.18 5.70
N VAL A 406 -10.16 -12.89 5.44
CA VAL A 406 -10.61 -11.92 6.43
C VAL A 406 -12.13 -11.76 6.32
N GLY A 407 -12.85 -12.09 7.39
CA GLY A 407 -14.27 -11.77 7.52
C GLY A 407 -14.45 -10.37 8.12
N VAL A 408 -15.24 -9.50 7.49
CA VAL A 408 -15.59 -8.17 7.99
C VAL A 408 -17.07 -8.18 8.39
N VAL A 409 -17.33 -8.08 9.68
CA VAL A 409 -18.66 -8.20 10.28
C VAL A 409 -19.10 -6.86 10.84
N GLY A 410 -20.32 -6.44 10.52
CA GLY A 410 -20.95 -5.27 11.14
C GLY A 410 -21.92 -4.55 10.21
N PRO A 411 -22.34 -3.31 10.55
CA PRO A 411 -23.25 -2.53 9.71
C PRO A 411 -22.71 -2.37 8.28
N PRO A 412 -23.50 -2.67 7.22
CA PRO A 412 -23.00 -2.71 5.85
C PRO A 412 -22.24 -1.46 5.38
N PRO A 413 -22.68 -0.21 5.67
CA PRO A 413 -21.94 0.99 5.26
C PRO A 413 -20.53 1.06 5.86
N VAL A 414 -20.37 0.59 7.10
CA VAL A 414 -19.11 0.64 7.85
C VAL A 414 -18.20 -0.52 7.44
N ALA A 415 -18.75 -1.73 7.35
CA ALA A 415 -18.04 -2.92 6.91
C ALA A 415 -17.48 -2.76 5.48
N ARG A 416 -18.28 -2.23 4.56
CA ARG A 416 -17.84 -1.91 3.19
C ARG A 416 -16.76 -0.83 3.16
N ALA A 417 -16.85 0.20 4.02
CA ALA A 417 -15.80 1.22 4.08
C ALA A 417 -14.45 0.62 4.49
N VAL A 418 -14.44 -0.30 5.46
CA VAL A 418 -13.22 -1.02 5.88
C VAL A 418 -12.74 -1.97 4.77
N ALA A 419 -13.64 -2.75 4.15
CA ALA A 419 -13.27 -3.64 3.07
C ALA A 419 -12.69 -2.90 1.86
N ARG A 420 -13.30 -1.77 1.44
CA ARG A 420 -12.73 -0.89 0.40
C ARG A 420 -11.33 -0.42 0.75
N SER A 421 -11.09 -0.14 2.03
CA SER A 421 -9.77 0.29 2.49
C SER A 421 -8.72 -0.80 2.32
N LEU A 422 -9.08 -2.07 2.57
CA LEU A 422 -8.21 -3.22 2.33
C LEU A 422 -7.93 -3.41 0.84
N VAL A 423 -8.96 -3.36 -0.01
CA VAL A 423 -8.81 -3.47 -1.47
C VAL A 423 -7.90 -2.36 -2.01
N LEU A 424 -8.13 -1.11 -1.60
CA LEU A 424 -7.30 0.01 -2.02
C LEU A 424 -5.85 -0.13 -1.57
N GLN A 425 -5.62 -0.60 -0.34
CA GLN A 425 -4.27 -0.89 0.16
C GLN A 425 -3.57 -1.94 -0.69
N ALA A 426 -4.27 -3.05 -1.00
CA ALA A 426 -3.73 -4.12 -1.82
C ALA A 426 -3.34 -3.60 -3.21
N ALA A 427 -4.23 -2.84 -3.87
CA ALA A 427 -4.04 -2.31 -5.22
C ALA A 427 -2.95 -1.24 -5.34
N VAL A 428 -2.74 -0.41 -4.31
CA VAL A 428 -1.67 0.60 -4.32
C VAL A 428 -0.31 -0.02 -4.01
N LEU A 429 -0.27 -1.05 -3.15
CA LEU A 429 0.98 -1.64 -2.67
C LEU A 429 1.56 -2.73 -3.58
N HIS A 430 0.72 -3.42 -4.35
CA HIS A 430 1.12 -4.52 -5.25
C HIS A 430 0.67 -4.20 -6.68
N GLY A 431 1.49 -4.49 -7.68
CA GLY A 431 1.13 -4.26 -9.08
C GLY A 431 0.23 -5.36 -9.65
N PRO A 432 -0.50 -5.08 -10.75
CA PRO A 432 -1.42 -6.05 -11.37
C PRO A 432 -0.72 -7.30 -11.92
N ALA A 433 0.60 -7.26 -12.16
CA ALA A 433 1.41 -8.42 -12.50
C ALA A 433 1.61 -9.40 -11.33
N ASP A 434 1.58 -8.90 -10.09
CA ASP A 434 1.79 -9.71 -8.87
C ASP A 434 0.45 -10.12 -8.22
N LEU A 435 -0.60 -9.32 -8.41
CA LEU A 435 -1.90 -9.48 -7.74
C LEU A 435 -3.07 -9.25 -8.71
N ALA A 436 -3.98 -10.22 -8.79
CA ALA A 436 -5.32 -10.06 -9.31
C ALA A 436 -6.28 -9.63 -8.20
N ILE A 437 -7.28 -8.83 -8.52
CA ILE A 437 -8.38 -8.52 -7.60
C ILE A 437 -9.68 -8.89 -8.31
N ALA A 438 -10.48 -9.75 -7.68
CA ALA A 438 -11.80 -10.13 -8.16
C ALA A 438 -12.87 -9.72 -7.15
N GLY A 439 -14.05 -9.37 -7.64
CA GLY A 439 -15.17 -8.94 -6.80
C GLY A 439 -16.46 -9.66 -7.19
N LEU A 440 -17.12 -10.30 -6.24
CA LEU A 440 -18.40 -11.00 -6.40
C LEU A 440 -19.43 -10.33 -5.48
N MET A 441 -20.13 -9.31 -6.00
CA MET A 441 -20.91 -8.35 -5.21
C MET A 441 -22.24 -8.02 -5.92
N PRO A 442 -23.10 -9.02 -6.16
CA PRO A 442 -24.29 -8.86 -7.00
C PRO A 442 -25.26 -7.82 -6.42
N GLY A 443 -25.74 -6.91 -7.26
CA GLY A 443 -26.65 -5.83 -6.88
C GLY A 443 -26.02 -4.62 -6.18
N LEU A 444 -24.68 -4.57 -6.04
CA LEU A 444 -23.97 -3.55 -5.27
C LEU A 444 -23.09 -2.61 -6.11
N ALA A 445 -23.54 -2.30 -7.33
CA ALA A 445 -22.80 -1.44 -8.26
C ALA A 445 -22.43 -0.06 -7.67
N THR A 446 -23.30 0.55 -6.87
CA THR A 446 -23.03 1.86 -6.24
C THR A 446 -21.87 1.83 -5.23
N GLU A 447 -21.62 0.69 -4.61
CA GLU A 447 -20.59 0.52 -3.58
C GLU A 447 -19.25 0.04 -4.16
N TRP A 448 -19.28 -0.67 -5.29
CA TRP A 448 -18.15 -1.47 -5.77
C TRP A 448 -17.77 -1.30 -7.26
N SER A 449 -18.56 -0.61 -8.08
CA SER A 449 -18.22 -0.35 -9.50
C SER A 449 -16.85 0.30 -9.69
N TRP A 450 -16.38 1.06 -8.69
CA TRP A 450 -15.05 1.65 -8.68
C TRP A 450 -13.91 0.63 -8.84
N MET A 451 -14.12 -0.63 -8.45
CA MET A 451 -13.13 -1.70 -8.63
C MET A 451 -12.81 -1.94 -10.10
N GLY A 452 -13.76 -1.76 -11.02
CA GLY A 452 -13.54 -1.96 -12.47
C GLY A 452 -12.54 -0.97 -13.09
N TRP A 453 -12.16 0.09 -12.36
CA TRP A 453 -11.05 0.98 -12.75
C TRP A 453 -9.68 0.40 -12.40
N LEU A 454 -9.59 -0.52 -11.43
CA LEU A 454 -8.31 -1.07 -11.00
C LEU A 454 -7.68 -1.91 -12.12
N PRO A 455 -6.40 -1.68 -12.46
CA PRO A 455 -5.70 -2.50 -13.45
C PRO A 455 -5.55 -3.97 -13.00
N HIS A 456 -5.81 -4.27 -11.73
CA HIS A 456 -5.80 -5.61 -11.14
C HIS A 456 -7.02 -6.47 -11.51
N THR A 457 -8.07 -5.86 -12.07
CA THR A 457 -9.35 -6.52 -12.41
C THR A 457 -9.44 -6.96 -13.87
N ILE A 458 -8.31 -6.91 -14.58
CA ILE A 458 -8.15 -7.40 -15.96
C ILE A 458 -8.08 -8.93 -15.92
N ASP A 459 -8.76 -9.64 -16.82
CA ASP A 459 -8.67 -11.10 -16.91
C ASP A 459 -7.40 -11.56 -17.69
N ILE A 460 -7.34 -12.83 -18.12
CA ILE A 460 -6.25 -13.32 -18.97
C ILE A 460 -6.33 -12.73 -20.38
N GLY A 461 -7.55 -12.50 -20.89
CA GLY A 461 -7.81 -11.92 -22.21
C GLY A 461 -7.40 -10.45 -22.34
N GLY A 462 -7.25 -9.74 -21.21
CA GLY A 462 -6.89 -8.32 -21.22
C GLY A 462 -8.09 -7.39 -21.04
N GLU A 463 -9.28 -7.93 -20.78
CA GLU A 463 -10.52 -7.17 -20.64
C GLU A 463 -10.61 -6.46 -19.27
N PRO A 464 -10.64 -5.11 -19.22
CA PRO A 464 -10.69 -4.37 -17.97
C PRO A 464 -11.99 -4.58 -17.20
N GLY A 465 -11.88 -4.90 -15.91
CA GLY A 465 -13.05 -5.08 -15.04
C GLY A 465 -13.76 -6.44 -15.18
N ALA A 466 -13.27 -7.33 -16.04
CA ALA A 466 -13.86 -8.66 -16.26
C ALA A 466 -13.91 -9.54 -14.99
N LEU A 467 -13.08 -9.24 -13.98
CA LEU A 467 -13.08 -9.93 -12.69
C LEU A 467 -14.09 -9.38 -11.66
N VAL A 468 -14.89 -8.37 -12.03
CA VAL A 468 -15.82 -7.68 -11.13
C VAL A 468 -17.26 -7.93 -11.58
N ALA A 469 -18.02 -8.65 -10.75
CA ALA A 469 -19.45 -8.86 -10.94
C ALA A 469 -20.23 -8.05 -9.90
N THR A 470 -20.88 -6.98 -10.37
CA THR A 470 -21.85 -6.20 -9.57
C THR A 470 -23.30 -6.50 -9.95
N GLU A 471 -23.52 -7.35 -10.94
CA GLU A 471 -24.84 -7.78 -11.40
C GLU A 471 -25.02 -9.28 -11.14
N SER A 472 -26.22 -9.71 -10.74
CA SER A 472 -26.44 -11.10 -10.35
C SER A 472 -26.10 -12.12 -11.44
N GLY A 473 -26.32 -11.76 -12.71
CA GLY A 473 -26.09 -12.65 -13.87
C GLY A 473 -24.61 -12.87 -14.23
N THR A 474 -23.69 -12.01 -13.79
CA THR A 474 -22.27 -12.06 -14.21
C THR A 474 -21.36 -12.72 -13.18
N THR A 475 -21.89 -13.07 -12.00
CA THR A 475 -21.12 -13.62 -10.86
C THR A 475 -20.36 -14.90 -11.21
N ALA A 476 -20.98 -15.83 -11.93
CA ALA A 476 -20.34 -17.10 -12.28
C ALA A 476 -19.18 -16.91 -13.27
N ALA A 477 -19.38 -16.08 -14.30
CA ALA A 477 -18.36 -15.78 -15.29
C ALA A 477 -17.15 -15.06 -14.67
N ALA A 478 -17.39 -14.06 -13.81
CA ALA A 478 -16.32 -13.36 -13.10
C ALA A 478 -15.55 -14.29 -12.16
N ALA A 479 -16.23 -15.23 -11.49
CA ALA A 479 -15.58 -16.23 -10.63
C ALA A 479 -14.70 -17.20 -11.43
N GLU A 480 -15.17 -17.65 -12.60
CA GLU A 480 -14.39 -18.51 -13.49
C GLU A 480 -13.15 -17.79 -14.05
N ALA A 481 -13.32 -16.55 -14.53
CA ALA A 481 -12.21 -15.71 -14.97
C ALA A 481 -11.20 -15.46 -13.84
N ALA A 482 -11.68 -15.20 -12.62
CA ALA A 482 -10.82 -15.01 -11.46
C ALA A 482 -10.02 -16.28 -11.13
N ALA A 483 -10.68 -17.44 -11.09
CA ALA A 483 -10.04 -18.73 -10.88
C ALA A 483 -8.95 -19.01 -11.92
N ALA A 484 -9.20 -18.68 -13.19
CA ALA A 484 -8.22 -18.85 -14.26
C ALA A 484 -6.94 -18.03 -14.01
N THR A 485 -7.03 -16.84 -13.39
CA THR A 485 -5.86 -15.99 -13.15
C THR A 485 -4.92 -16.51 -12.05
N THR A 486 -5.38 -17.44 -11.21
CA THR A 486 -4.62 -17.98 -10.07
C THR A 486 -3.41 -18.82 -10.46
N CYS A 487 -3.22 -19.15 -11.74
CA CYS A 487 -2.01 -19.83 -12.19
C CYS A 487 -0.83 -18.87 -12.45
N HIS A 488 -1.09 -17.56 -12.56
CA HIS A 488 -0.07 -16.57 -12.95
C HIS A 488 0.26 -15.58 -11.83
N ARG A 489 -0.69 -15.30 -10.94
CA ARG A 489 -0.59 -14.27 -9.90
C ARG A 489 -1.44 -14.64 -8.69
N ALA A 490 -1.11 -14.04 -7.53
CA ALA A 490 -1.96 -14.17 -6.35
C ALA A 490 -3.33 -13.53 -6.63
N LEU A 491 -4.40 -14.08 -6.05
CA LEU A 491 -5.75 -13.56 -6.22
C LEU A 491 -6.28 -13.04 -4.87
N LEU A 492 -6.84 -11.83 -4.87
CA LEU A 492 -7.66 -11.31 -3.78
C LEU A 492 -9.13 -11.31 -4.20
N ALA A 493 -9.94 -12.19 -3.61
CA ALA A 493 -11.38 -12.23 -3.84
C ALA A 493 -12.12 -11.38 -2.81
N VAL A 494 -12.99 -10.49 -3.28
CA VAL A 494 -13.86 -9.64 -2.45
C VAL A 494 -15.29 -10.13 -2.62
N ILE A 495 -15.93 -10.50 -1.53
CA ILE A 495 -17.27 -11.10 -1.54
C ILE A 495 -18.19 -10.28 -0.62
N ASP A 496 -19.26 -9.74 -1.19
CA ASP A 496 -20.30 -8.97 -0.48
C ASP A 496 -21.66 -9.51 -0.95
N GLY A 497 -22.24 -10.41 -0.16
CA GLY A 497 -23.47 -11.13 -0.50
C GLY A 497 -23.41 -12.59 -0.10
N VAL A 498 -24.28 -13.01 0.83
CA VAL A 498 -24.31 -14.36 1.41
C VAL A 498 -24.67 -15.41 0.35
N GLU A 499 -25.47 -15.02 -0.65
CA GLU A 499 -25.88 -15.84 -1.80
C GLU A 499 -24.70 -16.40 -2.60
N THR A 500 -23.57 -15.69 -2.64
CA THR A 500 -22.35 -16.14 -3.33
C THR A 500 -21.56 -17.20 -2.54
N LEU A 501 -21.95 -17.43 -1.27
CA LEU A 501 -21.36 -18.38 -0.34
C LEU A 501 -22.29 -19.55 -0.02
N THR A 502 -23.59 -19.44 -0.30
CA THR A 502 -24.56 -20.50 -0.01
C THR A 502 -24.53 -21.61 -1.05
N GLY A 503 -24.27 -22.85 -0.60
CA GLY A 503 -24.20 -24.04 -1.46
C GLY A 503 -22.77 -24.49 -1.76
N ARG A 504 -22.60 -25.76 -2.18
CA ARG A 504 -21.26 -26.34 -2.42
C ARG A 504 -20.56 -25.76 -3.64
N SER A 505 -21.31 -25.41 -4.67
CA SER A 505 -20.82 -24.86 -5.94
C SER A 505 -21.03 -23.35 -6.04
N ALA A 506 -21.20 -22.68 -4.90
CA ALA A 506 -21.39 -21.23 -4.87
C ALA A 506 -20.12 -20.54 -5.42
N PRO A 507 -20.24 -19.57 -6.35
CA PRO A 507 -19.08 -18.96 -7.02
C PRO A 507 -18.00 -18.45 -6.05
N GLY A 508 -18.40 -17.81 -4.95
CA GLY A 508 -17.48 -17.31 -3.94
C GLY A 508 -16.70 -18.41 -3.23
N ARG A 509 -17.35 -19.56 -2.94
CA ARG A 509 -16.67 -20.70 -2.32
C ARG A 509 -15.71 -21.39 -3.27
N THR A 510 -16.07 -21.49 -4.55
CA THR A 510 -15.19 -22.06 -5.57
C THR A 510 -13.89 -21.23 -5.65
N VAL A 511 -14.00 -19.91 -5.75
CA VAL A 511 -12.84 -19.01 -5.83
C VAL A 511 -11.98 -19.08 -4.56
N LEU A 512 -12.59 -18.99 -3.38
CA LEU A 512 -11.88 -19.08 -2.09
C LEU A 512 -11.21 -20.45 -1.87
N GLY A 513 -11.64 -21.50 -2.58
CA GLY A 513 -11.03 -22.83 -2.52
C GLY A 513 -9.66 -22.93 -3.19
N HIS A 514 -9.25 -21.96 -4.00
CA HIS A 514 -7.94 -21.96 -4.67
C HIS A 514 -6.81 -21.59 -3.71
N GLN A 515 -5.72 -22.36 -3.74
CA GLN A 515 -4.54 -22.17 -2.86
C GLN A 515 -3.88 -20.79 -3.01
N GLN A 516 -3.95 -20.19 -4.20
CA GLN A 516 -3.38 -18.86 -4.45
C GLN A 516 -4.34 -17.70 -4.13
N CYS A 517 -5.52 -17.99 -3.58
CA CYS A 517 -6.55 -17.01 -3.26
C CYS A 517 -6.47 -16.57 -1.80
N ALA A 518 -6.44 -15.26 -1.58
CA ALA A 518 -6.82 -14.62 -0.32
C ALA A 518 -8.25 -14.06 -0.46
N GLY A 519 -8.96 -13.89 0.66
CA GLY A 519 -10.37 -13.49 0.64
C GLY A 519 -10.71 -12.36 1.59
N ILE A 520 -11.61 -11.47 1.16
CA ILE A 520 -12.34 -10.54 2.03
C ILE A 520 -13.82 -10.90 1.90
N VAL A 521 -14.44 -11.31 3.00
CA VAL A 521 -15.86 -11.65 3.06
C VAL A 521 -16.58 -10.66 3.94
N ILE A 522 -17.64 -10.05 3.44
CA ILE A 522 -18.41 -9.02 4.14
C ILE A 522 -19.78 -9.58 4.50
N THR A 523 -20.16 -9.42 5.75
CA THR A 523 -21.48 -9.82 6.25
C THR A 523 -21.93 -8.93 7.41
N SER A 524 -23.24 -8.90 7.68
CA SER A 524 -23.79 -8.27 8.88
C SER A 524 -23.71 -9.18 10.12
N ASP A 525 -23.68 -10.50 9.93
CA ASP A 525 -23.69 -11.49 11.01
C ASP A 525 -22.49 -12.45 10.88
N ALA A 526 -21.77 -12.67 11.97
CA ALA A 526 -20.64 -13.59 12.02
C ALA A 526 -21.04 -15.04 11.70
N CYS A 527 -22.31 -15.43 11.89
CA CYS A 527 -22.81 -16.76 11.56
C CYS A 527 -22.80 -17.06 10.06
N ASP A 528 -22.82 -16.04 9.21
CA ASP A 528 -22.78 -16.18 7.76
C ASP A 528 -21.34 -16.28 7.21
N LEU A 529 -20.33 -16.08 8.06
CA LEU A 529 -18.94 -16.20 7.63
C LEU A 529 -18.59 -17.65 7.29
N PRO A 530 -17.81 -17.89 6.22
CA PRO A 530 -17.31 -19.22 5.92
C PRO A 530 -16.27 -19.65 6.96
N SER A 531 -16.19 -20.96 7.23
CA SER A 531 -15.21 -21.53 8.16
C SER A 531 -13.75 -21.36 7.71
N SER A 532 -13.51 -20.91 6.47
CA SER A 532 -12.19 -20.57 5.95
C SER A 532 -11.64 -19.24 6.50
N CYS A 533 -12.47 -18.42 7.16
CA CYS A 533 -12.03 -17.16 7.76
C CYS A 533 -10.93 -17.40 8.83
N THR A 534 -9.76 -16.82 8.60
CA THR A 534 -8.60 -16.88 9.50
C THR A 534 -8.52 -15.69 10.44
N THR A 535 -9.21 -14.58 10.13
CA THR A 535 -9.29 -13.40 10.99
C THR A 535 -10.65 -12.74 10.78
N ILE A 536 -11.27 -12.29 11.87
CA ILE A 536 -12.55 -11.57 11.85
C ILE A 536 -12.33 -10.14 12.31
N VAL A 537 -12.75 -9.19 11.50
CA VAL A 537 -12.85 -7.77 11.80
C VAL A 537 -14.28 -7.51 12.25
N ASP A 538 -14.48 -7.43 13.55
CA ASP A 538 -15.79 -7.21 14.17
C ASP A 538 -16.00 -5.72 14.47
N ILE A 539 -16.96 -5.09 13.81
CA ILE A 539 -17.19 -3.65 13.84
C ILE A 539 -18.36 -3.34 14.79
N ASP A 540 -18.07 -2.49 15.78
CA ASP A 540 -19.05 -2.02 16.74
C ASP A 540 -20.09 -1.12 16.05
N HIS A 541 -21.37 -1.35 16.34
CA HIS A 541 -22.52 -0.79 15.63
C HIS A 541 -22.56 0.75 15.61
N ASP A 542 -21.96 1.43 16.59
CA ASP A 542 -22.21 2.86 16.82
C ASP A 542 -21.01 3.82 16.69
N ALA A 543 -19.78 3.34 16.40
CA ALA A 543 -18.61 4.20 16.68
C ALA A 543 -17.42 4.12 15.72
N GLY A 544 -17.48 3.43 14.58
CA GLY A 544 -16.31 3.28 13.70
C GLY A 544 -15.10 2.68 14.44
N ARG A 545 -15.38 1.92 15.50
CA ARG A 545 -14.41 1.13 16.26
C ARG A 545 -14.58 -0.32 15.86
N LEU A 546 -13.47 -1.05 15.87
CA LEU A 546 -13.48 -2.47 15.56
C LEU A 546 -12.66 -3.26 16.55
N ARG A 547 -12.85 -4.57 16.53
CA ARG A 547 -12.04 -5.59 17.21
C ARG A 547 -11.54 -6.57 16.17
N LEU A 548 -10.36 -7.12 16.40
CA LEU A 548 -9.87 -8.25 15.65
C LEU A 548 -10.04 -9.50 16.49
N VAL A 549 -10.64 -10.52 15.90
CA VAL A 549 -10.86 -11.81 16.52
C VAL A 549 -10.13 -12.87 15.68
N ASP A 550 -9.24 -13.61 16.32
CA ASP A 550 -8.68 -14.85 15.75
C ASP A 550 -9.64 -16.00 16.12
N PRO A 551 -10.37 -16.57 15.14
CA PRO A 551 -11.33 -17.64 15.42
C PRO A 551 -10.67 -18.93 15.91
N ARG A 552 -9.38 -19.17 15.63
CA ARG A 552 -8.67 -20.38 16.04
C ARG A 552 -8.20 -20.31 17.48
N SER A 553 -7.70 -19.16 17.92
CA SER A 553 -7.21 -18.97 19.29
C SER A 553 -8.21 -18.28 20.22
N SER A 554 -9.32 -17.77 19.68
CA SER A 554 -10.25 -16.86 20.38
C SER A 554 -9.59 -15.60 20.94
N ALA A 555 -8.42 -15.22 20.41
CA ALA A 555 -7.75 -13.99 20.82
C ALA A 555 -8.51 -12.78 20.27
N VAL A 556 -8.73 -11.78 21.13
CA VAL A 556 -9.41 -10.53 20.77
C VAL A 556 -8.46 -9.36 20.97
N MET A 557 -8.30 -8.53 19.95
CA MET A 557 -7.55 -7.28 20.00
C MET A 557 -8.48 -6.10 19.74
N GLY A 558 -8.49 -5.10 20.62
CA GLY A 558 -9.25 -3.87 20.44
C GLY A 558 -9.61 -3.19 21.76
N PRO A 559 -10.28 -2.03 21.70
CA PRO A 559 -10.87 -1.42 20.51
C PRO A 559 -9.83 -0.70 19.62
N LEU A 560 -10.01 -0.81 18.31
CA LEU A 560 -9.24 -0.10 17.29
C LEU A 560 -10.09 1.02 16.67
N VAL A 561 -9.47 2.13 16.28
CA VAL A 561 -10.08 3.11 15.39
C VAL A 561 -10.02 2.56 13.97
N ALA A 562 -11.18 2.30 13.35
CA ALA A 562 -11.26 1.67 12.03
C ALA A 562 -10.63 2.53 10.94
N TRP A 563 -10.05 1.87 9.93
CA TRP A 563 -9.60 2.51 8.71
C TRP A 563 -10.59 2.19 7.60
N GLY A 564 -11.46 3.15 7.29
CA GLY A 564 -12.43 3.04 6.22
C GLY A 564 -12.22 4.09 5.13
N VAL A 565 -12.64 3.76 3.91
CA VAL A 565 -12.56 4.63 2.73
C VAL A 565 -13.97 4.83 2.15
N THR A 566 -14.27 6.08 1.78
CA THR A 566 -15.51 6.43 1.07
C THR A 566 -15.45 5.96 -0.38
N VAL A 567 -16.61 5.73 -1.00
CA VAL A 567 -16.67 5.37 -2.44
C VAL A 567 -15.93 6.42 -3.29
N ALA A 568 -16.18 7.72 -3.07
CA ALA A 568 -15.53 8.79 -3.82
C ALA A 568 -13.99 8.75 -3.76
N THR A 569 -13.41 8.49 -2.57
CA THR A 569 -11.96 8.39 -2.41
C THR A 569 -11.41 7.13 -3.08
N ALA A 570 -12.13 6.00 -3.00
CA ALA A 570 -11.75 4.76 -3.67
C ALA A 570 -11.78 4.91 -5.19
N THR A 571 -12.86 5.50 -5.74
CA THR A 571 -13.00 5.81 -7.18
C THR A 571 -11.89 6.72 -7.68
N GLY A 572 -11.60 7.82 -6.95
CA GLY A 572 -10.53 8.75 -7.32
C GLY A 572 -9.17 8.07 -7.39
N ALA A 573 -8.83 7.27 -6.37
CA ALA A 573 -7.55 6.56 -6.33
C ALA A 573 -7.46 5.44 -7.38
N ALA A 574 -8.53 4.65 -7.58
CA ALA A 574 -8.58 3.58 -8.58
C ALA A 574 -8.47 4.13 -10.00
N ALA A 575 -9.16 5.22 -10.30
CA ALA A 575 -9.05 5.91 -11.59
C ALA A 575 -7.64 6.48 -11.83
N CYS A 576 -6.94 6.95 -10.78
CA CYS A 576 -5.54 7.35 -10.91
C CYS A 576 -4.60 6.16 -11.16
N LEU A 577 -4.87 5.00 -10.56
CA LEU A 577 -4.13 3.76 -10.83
C LEU A 577 -4.40 3.21 -12.24
N ALA A 578 -5.61 3.39 -12.78
CA ALA A 578 -5.99 2.96 -14.13
C ALA A 578 -5.12 3.57 -15.23
N ARG A 579 -4.58 4.77 -14.96
CA ARG A 579 -3.63 5.48 -15.85
C ARG A 579 -2.32 4.74 -16.01
N LEU A 580 -1.96 3.91 -15.05
CA LEU A 580 -0.67 3.24 -15.00
C LEU A 580 -0.78 1.88 -15.69
N ASP A 581 0.17 1.64 -16.58
CA ASP A 581 0.38 0.34 -17.18
C ASP A 581 1.58 -0.34 -16.52
N ASP A 582 1.43 -1.60 -16.12
CA ASP A 582 2.49 -2.39 -15.48
C ASP A 582 3.19 -3.21 -16.57
N PRO A 583 4.40 -2.84 -17.04
CA PRO A 583 5.04 -3.54 -18.16
C PRO A 583 5.42 -4.99 -17.85
N GLU A 584 5.42 -5.37 -16.57
CA GLU A 584 5.66 -6.75 -16.14
C GLU A 584 4.37 -7.59 -16.16
N LEU A 585 3.20 -6.97 -16.36
CA LEU A 585 1.94 -7.69 -16.55
C LEU A 585 1.99 -8.41 -17.88
N ARG A 586 2.08 -9.74 -17.82
CA ARG A 586 1.95 -10.60 -18.99
C ARG A 586 0.46 -10.72 -19.34
N ALA A 587 -0.09 -9.70 -19.99
CA ALA A 587 -1.36 -9.84 -20.69
C ALA A 587 -1.15 -10.77 -21.89
N ALA A 588 -2.14 -11.61 -22.21
CA ALA A 588 -2.07 -12.53 -23.35
C ALA A 588 -1.86 -11.81 -24.70
N THR A 589 -1.94 -10.48 -24.75
CA THR A 589 -1.69 -9.64 -25.93
C THR A 589 -0.24 -9.57 -26.39
N ALA A 590 0.73 -10.11 -25.62
CA ALA A 590 2.12 -10.27 -26.05
C ALA A 590 2.51 -11.72 -26.38
N ASN A 591 1.53 -12.61 -26.58
CA ASN A 591 1.79 -13.96 -27.08
C ASN A 591 1.46 -13.99 -28.56
N LEU A 592 2.49 -13.99 -29.41
CA LEU A 592 2.34 -14.64 -30.70
C LEU A 592 1.79 -16.05 -30.41
N PRO A 593 0.68 -16.46 -31.04
CA PRO A 593 0.10 -17.77 -30.76
C PRO A 593 1.13 -18.86 -31.07
N ASP A 594 1.17 -19.90 -30.23
CA ASP A 594 2.11 -21.03 -30.38
C ASP A 594 2.03 -21.70 -31.76
N SER A 595 0.90 -21.55 -32.43
CA SER A 595 0.67 -21.90 -33.83
C SER A 595 -0.41 -21.01 -34.43
N MET A 596 -0.32 -20.70 -35.72
CA MET A 596 -1.35 -19.96 -36.46
C MET A 596 -1.68 -20.71 -37.75
N SER A 597 -2.96 -20.80 -38.10
CA SER A 597 -3.33 -21.40 -39.39
C SER A 597 -3.14 -20.39 -40.53
N LEU A 598 -2.90 -20.89 -41.74
CA LEU A 598 -2.86 -20.02 -42.93
C LEU A 598 -4.20 -19.29 -43.15
N LEU A 599 -5.31 -19.90 -42.75
CA LEU A 599 -6.64 -19.29 -42.89
C LEU A 599 -6.80 -18.06 -41.99
N ASP A 600 -6.28 -18.13 -40.76
CA ASP A 600 -6.26 -16.99 -39.83
C ASP A 600 -5.42 -15.84 -40.39
N LEU A 601 -4.28 -16.15 -41.00
CA LEU A 601 -3.41 -15.17 -41.67
C LEU A 601 -4.08 -14.48 -42.86
N LEU A 602 -4.98 -15.18 -43.56
CA LEU A 602 -5.71 -14.65 -44.70
C LEU A 602 -6.97 -13.86 -44.30
N GLY A 603 -7.35 -13.87 -43.01
CA GLY A 603 -8.48 -13.14 -42.45
C GLY A 603 -9.87 -13.68 -42.80
N SER A 604 -9.97 -14.69 -43.68
CA SER A 604 -11.23 -15.32 -44.09
C SER A 604 -10.99 -16.66 -44.79
N GLU A 605 -11.92 -17.61 -44.67
CA GLU A 605 -11.87 -18.86 -45.43
C GLU A 605 -11.95 -18.60 -46.95
N PRO A 606 -11.05 -19.19 -47.77
CA PRO A 606 -11.08 -19.02 -49.21
C PRO A 606 -12.23 -19.81 -49.81
N THR A 607 -13.17 -19.09 -50.42
CA THR A 607 -14.19 -19.64 -51.31
C THR A 607 -13.75 -19.47 -52.78
N PRO A 608 -14.28 -20.26 -53.73
CA PRO A 608 -13.95 -20.12 -55.15
C PRO A 608 -14.07 -18.67 -55.66
N HIS A 609 -15.15 -17.97 -55.28
CA HIS A 609 -15.35 -16.57 -55.67
C HIS A 609 -14.29 -15.63 -55.08
N THR A 610 -13.89 -15.81 -53.82
CA THR A 610 -12.86 -14.96 -53.19
C THR A 610 -11.48 -15.16 -53.83
N VAL A 611 -11.17 -16.39 -54.24
CA VAL A 611 -9.92 -16.70 -54.95
C VAL A 611 -9.93 -16.11 -56.35
N GLU A 612 -11.02 -16.26 -57.10
CA GLU A 612 -11.19 -15.64 -58.42
C GLU A 612 -11.07 -14.11 -58.36
N SER A 613 -11.64 -13.49 -57.32
CA SER A 613 -11.53 -12.03 -57.12
C SER A 613 -10.11 -11.59 -56.79
N ARG A 614 -9.36 -12.38 -55.99
CA ARG A 614 -7.95 -12.12 -55.69
C ARG A 614 -7.09 -12.22 -56.95
N TRP A 615 -7.26 -13.29 -57.73
CA TRP A 615 -6.58 -13.46 -59.03
C TRP A 615 -6.92 -12.34 -60.01
N ALA A 616 -8.19 -11.95 -60.11
CA ALA A 616 -8.59 -10.85 -60.97
C ALA A 616 -7.95 -9.51 -60.56
N ALA A 617 -7.74 -9.29 -59.26
CA ALA A 617 -7.09 -8.09 -58.74
C ALA A 617 -5.57 -8.06 -58.96
N THR A 618 -4.92 -9.24 -59.03
CA THR A 618 -3.46 -9.37 -59.24
C THR A 618 -3.09 -9.70 -60.70
N ARG A 619 -4.06 -9.85 -61.60
CA ARG A 619 -3.83 -10.10 -63.03
C ARG A 619 -3.02 -8.98 -63.67
N GLY A 620 -1.91 -9.35 -64.30
CA GLY A 620 -0.99 -8.41 -64.96
C GLY A 620 -0.10 -7.60 -64.00
N THR A 621 -0.09 -7.94 -62.71
CA THR A 621 0.84 -7.37 -61.71
C THR A 621 1.89 -8.42 -61.32
N ASP A 622 3.13 -8.00 -61.07
CA ASP A 622 4.17 -8.84 -60.49
C ASP A 622 4.03 -8.95 -58.95
N ASP A 623 2.80 -8.94 -58.41
CA ASP A 623 2.56 -8.96 -56.96
C ASP A 623 2.62 -10.39 -56.43
N LEU A 624 3.77 -10.77 -55.85
CA LEU A 624 4.02 -12.09 -55.26
C LEU A 624 4.18 -12.03 -53.74
N ARG A 625 3.25 -11.30 -53.10
CA ARG A 625 3.16 -11.21 -51.63
C ARG A 625 2.42 -12.39 -51.03
N VAL A 626 3.01 -12.99 -49.98
CA VAL A 626 2.43 -14.10 -49.24
C VAL A 626 2.61 -13.93 -47.74
N PRO A 627 1.54 -14.06 -46.92
CA PRO A 627 1.69 -14.07 -45.48
C PRO A 627 2.35 -15.38 -45.03
N ILE A 628 3.44 -15.26 -44.26
CA ILE A 628 4.22 -16.40 -43.77
C ILE A 628 4.15 -16.57 -42.24
N GLY A 629 3.57 -15.61 -41.52
CA GLY A 629 3.43 -15.65 -40.08
C GLY A 629 2.83 -14.37 -39.52
N ALA A 630 2.94 -14.18 -38.20
CA ALA A 630 2.49 -12.98 -37.51
C ALA A 630 3.63 -12.39 -36.66
N THR A 631 3.60 -11.08 -36.49
CA THR A 631 4.43 -10.30 -35.58
C THR A 631 3.53 -9.59 -34.56
N ALA A 632 4.13 -8.95 -33.54
CA ALA A 632 3.37 -8.14 -32.58
C ALA A 632 2.60 -6.98 -33.25
N ASP A 633 3.04 -6.54 -34.43
CA ASP A 633 2.48 -5.40 -35.17
C ASP A 633 1.50 -5.82 -36.29
N GLY A 634 1.29 -7.12 -36.52
CA GLY A 634 0.41 -7.65 -37.57
C GLY A 634 1.03 -8.80 -38.39
N PRO A 635 0.39 -9.22 -39.50
CA PRO A 635 0.87 -10.33 -40.32
C PRO A 635 2.25 -10.03 -40.94
N LEU A 636 3.16 -11.00 -40.87
CA LEU A 636 4.43 -11.00 -41.56
C LEU A 636 4.21 -11.46 -43.00
N VAL A 637 4.46 -10.56 -43.95
CA VAL A 637 4.31 -10.81 -45.39
C VAL A 637 5.68 -10.84 -46.05
N LEU A 638 5.91 -11.84 -46.89
CA LEU A 638 7.09 -11.95 -47.75
C LEU A 638 6.71 -11.52 -49.17
N ASP A 639 7.50 -10.64 -49.79
CA ASP A 639 7.33 -10.20 -51.18
C ASP A 639 8.46 -10.76 -52.05
N LEU A 640 8.18 -11.74 -52.90
CA LEU A 640 9.20 -12.37 -53.74
C LEU A 640 9.74 -11.48 -54.87
N VAL A 641 9.18 -10.29 -55.07
CA VAL A 641 9.67 -9.30 -56.03
C VAL A 641 10.46 -8.21 -55.31
N ALA A 642 9.89 -7.61 -54.27
CA ALA A 642 10.54 -6.53 -53.52
C ALA A 642 11.68 -7.01 -52.60
N ASP A 643 11.51 -8.15 -51.93
CA ASP A 643 12.51 -8.71 -51.00
C ASP A 643 13.60 -9.53 -51.73
N GLY A 644 13.37 -9.83 -53.00
CA GLY A 644 14.30 -10.50 -53.90
C GLY A 644 13.79 -11.88 -54.39
N PRO A 645 14.19 -12.30 -55.60
CA PRO A 645 13.60 -13.45 -56.29
C PRO A 645 14.01 -14.82 -55.72
N HIS A 646 14.89 -14.85 -54.73
CA HIS A 646 15.48 -16.08 -54.19
C HIS A 646 15.41 -16.09 -52.67
N LEU A 647 14.84 -17.16 -52.11
CA LEU A 647 14.68 -17.37 -50.67
C LEU A 647 15.51 -18.58 -50.22
N LEU A 648 16.23 -18.43 -49.10
CA LEU A 648 16.90 -19.53 -48.39
C LEU A 648 16.20 -19.80 -47.06
N VAL A 649 15.66 -21.00 -46.88
CA VAL A 649 14.99 -21.42 -45.63
C VAL A 649 15.82 -22.48 -44.90
N GLY A 650 16.36 -22.13 -43.74
CA GLY A 650 17.16 -23.02 -42.88
C GLY A 650 16.39 -23.49 -41.65
N GLY A 651 16.57 -24.75 -41.25
CA GLY A 651 15.95 -25.29 -40.04
C GLY A 651 16.28 -26.77 -39.79
N THR A 652 16.41 -27.17 -38.53
CA THR A 652 16.64 -28.56 -38.12
C THR A 652 15.36 -29.40 -38.22
N THR A 653 15.47 -30.73 -38.16
CA THR A 653 14.28 -31.60 -38.07
C THR A 653 13.40 -31.18 -36.89
N GLY A 654 12.10 -31.00 -37.13
CA GLY A 654 11.14 -30.53 -36.13
C GLY A 654 10.98 -29.00 -36.05
N SER A 655 11.76 -28.20 -36.79
CA SER A 655 11.65 -26.74 -36.79
C SER A 655 10.48 -26.17 -37.61
N GLY A 656 9.64 -27.02 -38.21
CA GLY A 656 8.52 -26.59 -39.06
C GLY A 656 8.89 -26.17 -40.49
N LYS A 657 10.12 -26.39 -40.97
CA LYS A 657 10.55 -26.00 -42.33
C LYS A 657 9.60 -26.49 -43.43
N SER A 658 9.21 -27.75 -43.38
CA SER A 658 8.29 -28.33 -44.37
C SER A 658 6.90 -27.69 -44.31
N GLU A 659 6.42 -27.34 -43.12
CA GLU A 659 5.12 -26.69 -42.96
C GLU A 659 5.14 -25.27 -43.51
N LEU A 660 6.18 -24.48 -43.17
CA LEU A 660 6.38 -23.15 -43.72
C LEU A 660 6.37 -23.14 -45.26
N LEU A 661 7.08 -24.06 -45.90
CA LEU A 661 7.12 -24.16 -47.37
C LEU A 661 5.74 -24.52 -47.95
N ARG A 662 4.98 -25.41 -47.29
CA ARG A 662 3.62 -25.76 -47.72
C ARG A 662 2.65 -24.59 -47.58
N SER A 663 2.70 -23.88 -46.45
CA SER A 663 1.88 -22.69 -46.22
C SER A 663 2.20 -21.58 -47.21
N MET A 664 3.48 -21.38 -47.55
CA MET A 664 3.90 -20.40 -48.53
C MET A 664 3.39 -20.73 -49.94
N VAL A 665 3.54 -21.99 -50.39
CA VAL A 665 3.02 -22.42 -51.70
C VAL A 665 1.50 -22.30 -51.75
N ALA A 666 0.79 -22.71 -50.69
CA ALA A 666 -0.66 -22.57 -50.61
C ALA A 666 -1.11 -21.11 -50.63
N GLY A 667 -0.43 -20.23 -49.88
CA GLY A 667 -0.74 -18.80 -49.85
C GLY A 667 -0.50 -18.12 -51.20
N LEU A 668 0.58 -18.47 -51.91
CA LEU A 668 0.84 -17.97 -53.26
C LEU A 668 -0.21 -18.47 -54.26
N ALA A 669 -0.61 -19.75 -54.20
CA ALA A 669 -1.65 -20.30 -55.06
C ALA A 669 -3.02 -19.64 -54.85
N LEU A 670 -3.30 -19.14 -53.65
CA LEU A 670 -4.54 -18.42 -53.33
C LEU A 670 -4.54 -16.95 -53.79
N SER A 671 -3.38 -16.39 -54.12
CA SER A 671 -3.20 -14.95 -54.40
C SER A 671 -2.76 -14.68 -55.84
N ALA A 672 -2.07 -15.62 -56.48
CA ALA A 672 -1.55 -15.50 -57.84
C ALA A 672 -2.28 -16.43 -58.82
N ASP A 673 -2.66 -15.88 -59.97
CA ASP A 673 -3.30 -16.60 -61.06
C ASP A 673 -2.33 -17.63 -61.69
N PRO A 674 -2.79 -18.85 -62.02
CA PRO A 674 -1.94 -19.91 -62.56
C PRO A 674 -1.31 -19.59 -63.93
N ASP A 675 -1.86 -18.64 -64.69
CA ASP A 675 -1.23 -18.16 -65.93
C ASP A 675 0.03 -17.31 -65.66
N HIS A 676 0.17 -16.81 -64.43
CA HIS A 676 1.27 -15.92 -64.01
C HIS A 676 2.29 -16.60 -63.08
N LEU A 677 1.89 -17.64 -62.33
CA LEU A 677 2.77 -18.34 -61.39
C LEU A 677 2.68 -19.86 -61.56
N ALA A 678 3.82 -20.49 -61.83
CA ALA A 678 3.97 -21.93 -61.87
C ALA A 678 4.90 -22.43 -60.75
N PHE A 679 4.53 -23.53 -60.10
CA PHE A 679 5.35 -24.15 -59.06
C PHE A 679 6.10 -25.36 -59.62
N VAL A 680 7.42 -25.40 -59.39
CA VAL A 680 8.24 -26.60 -59.57
C VAL A 680 8.74 -27.01 -58.20
N LEU A 681 8.12 -28.05 -57.63
CA LEU A 681 8.44 -28.54 -56.29
C LEU A 681 9.40 -29.72 -56.40
N ILE A 682 10.61 -29.55 -55.86
CA ILE A 682 11.66 -30.57 -55.87
C ILE A 682 12.03 -30.87 -54.42
N ASP A 683 11.81 -32.11 -53.99
CA ASP A 683 12.34 -32.64 -52.74
C ASP A 683 13.42 -33.66 -53.07
N TYR A 684 14.65 -33.45 -52.58
CA TYR A 684 15.81 -34.28 -52.90
C TYR A 684 15.88 -35.57 -52.04
N LYS A 685 14.90 -35.77 -51.14
CA LYS A 685 14.88 -36.89 -50.20
C LYS A 685 14.42 -38.22 -50.79
#